data_AF-A0A1H3HB08-F1
#
_entry.id   AF-A0A1H3HB08-F1
#
_cell.length_a   1.000
_cell.length_b   1.000
_cell.length_c   1.000
_cell.angle_alpha   90.00
_cell.angle_beta   90.00
_cell.angle_gamma   90.00
#
_symmetry.space_group_name_H-M   'P 1'
#
loop_
_entity.id
_entity.type
_entity.pdbx_description
1 polymer ?
#
loop_
_entity_poly.entity_id
_entity_poly.type
_entity_poly.pdbx_seq_one_letter_code
_entity_poly.pdbx_strand_id
1 'polypeptide(L)'
;MKPLAHAVREASHRLINGSVGMPNRSTGAWLLAGMLVVSSSAAMGQQNPLERMSSSGEGTLSEAVQRAVGNNPEVQEAWNAFQGSEYDVDEAQGGYLPSIDVTGGVGRESRENDGRGSYETDFAEITLTQMIYDGFATRSEVERLNRAKLVSYYEVRDVSETVAQEVFAAYQDVMRYRELVRLAQDNYRQHLEVYEQIEQRAQSGAGRRVDLEQISGRLSLAESNLMTEASNLHDVSARYQRLVGELPPESLAPAPELNDKLPPSVTEAVELAFEGNPGFHAAIENIESARAEREGTKSAFQPRLEFRATAGTNNQTDVTGRYDQNSAELVASMNLYNGGSDLASYRRGGEQIEQAMDLRDKECVGLRQTTQIAYNDTQRLREQREYLNEHRQSIDRVRGAYQQQFDIGERTLLDVLDSENEYFDASRAYVNAQYDAAIADSEVLASMGQLLTALDVAREDMPSLGELGSEGVDMDPDSVCPSQGPGGFTLEDLIGDMNGPEQPVESTQASTAPTQEPDVTMSADALFETGSAWLNPNVRSELDELAADIRQRDDLQRVFIAGHADNTGSDAVNDPLSQARADSVAEYLAEQGVSQELLQTRGYGSQDPVASNDTADGRSRNRRVEVTLEGLNS
;
A
#
# COMPACT_ATOMS: atom_id res chain seq x y z
N MET A 1 -13.00 -19.80 -60.52
CA MET A 1 -12.51 -18.57 -61.19
C MET A 1 -13.36 -18.17 -62.41
N LYS A 2 -14.69 -18.03 -62.26
CA LYS A 2 -15.58 -17.38 -63.24
C LYS A 2 -16.63 -16.39 -62.67
N PRO A 3 -16.79 -16.16 -61.34
CA PRO A 3 -17.68 -15.09 -60.87
C PRO A 3 -16.98 -13.77 -60.52
N LEU A 4 -15.66 -13.75 -60.30
CA LEU A 4 -14.91 -12.53 -59.91
C LEU A 4 -14.70 -11.51 -61.05
N ALA A 5 -14.76 -11.97 -62.31
CA ALA A 5 -14.64 -11.08 -63.48
C ALA A 5 -15.91 -10.26 -63.77
N HIS A 6 -17.05 -10.59 -63.14
CA HIS A 6 -18.31 -9.86 -63.33
C HIS A 6 -18.52 -8.76 -62.29
N ALA A 7 -18.03 -8.95 -61.06
CA ALA A 7 -18.17 -7.97 -59.97
C ALA A 7 -17.33 -6.69 -60.20
N VAL A 8 -16.16 -6.82 -60.83
CA VAL A 8 -15.27 -5.68 -61.14
C VAL A 8 -15.84 -4.80 -62.27
N ARG A 9 -16.73 -5.35 -63.12
CA ARG A 9 -17.31 -4.64 -64.27
C ARG A 9 -18.56 -3.82 -63.92
N GLU A 10 -19.21 -4.09 -62.78
CA GLU A 10 -20.35 -3.29 -62.29
C GLU A 10 -19.94 -2.14 -61.35
N ALA A 11 -18.75 -2.21 -60.75
CA ALA A 11 -18.22 -1.12 -59.91
C ALA A 11 -17.73 0.09 -60.73
N SER A 12 -17.33 -0.11 -61.98
CA SER A 12 -16.79 0.95 -62.86
C SER A 12 -17.85 1.87 -63.48
N HIS A 13 -19.14 1.54 -63.39
CA HIS A 13 -20.22 2.39 -63.93
C HIS A 13 -20.96 3.25 -62.89
N ARG A 14 -20.71 3.06 -61.59
CA ARG A 14 -21.34 3.86 -60.51
C ARG A 14 -20.44 4.95 -59.91
N LEU A 15 -19.20 5.08 -60.36
CA LEU A 15 -18.23 6.04 -59.80
C LEU A 15 -17.97 7.29 -60.67
N ILE A 16 -18.70 7.51 -61.77
CA ILE A 16 -18.45 8.64 -62.71
C ILE A 16 -19.55 9.72 -62.70
N ASN A 17 -20.65 9.56 -61.96
CA ASN A 17 -21.64 10.62 -61.78
C ASN A 17 -22.14 10.68 -60.32
N GLY A 18 -21.31 11.26 -59.46
CA GLY A 18 -21.67 11.65 -58.11
C GLY A 18 -20.99 12.99 -57.80
N SER A 19 -21.65 14.09 -58.17
CA SER A 19 -21.22 15.42 -57.77
C SER A 19 -21.24 15.51 -56.24
N VAL A 20 -20.07 15.50 -55.63
CA VAL A 20 -19.90 15.77 -54.21
C VAL A 20 -20.26 17.24 -53.98
N GLY A 21 -21.42 17.46 -53.36
CA GLY A 21 -21.81 18.74 -52.81
C GLY A 21 -20.83 19.14 -51.72
N MET A 22 -20.17 20.28 -51.92
CA MET A 22 -19.41 20.96 -50.88
C MET A 22 -20.34 21.29 -49.69
N PRO A 23 -19.93 21.04 -48.44
CA PRO A 23 -20.61 21.67 -47.31
C PRO A 23 -20.27 23.16 -47.33
N ASN A 24 -21.29 23.93 -47.66
CA ASN A 24 -21.34 25.38 -47.59
C ASN A 24 -20.97 25.82 -46.17
N ARG A 25 -19.81 26.46 -45.98
CA ARG A 25 -19.50 27.20 -44.76
C ARG A 25 -20.41 28.42 -44.73
N SER A 26 -21.54 28.29 -44.02
CA SER A 26 -22.41 29.40 -43.70
C SER A 26 -21.65 30.41 -42.85
N THR A 27 -21.42 31.58 -43.43
CA THR A 27 -21.15 32.83 -42.74
C THR A 27 -22.35 33.18 -41.86
N GLY A 28 -22.34 32.69 -40.61
CA GLY A 28 -23.23 33.13 -39.56
C GLY A 28 -22.74 34.45 -38.98
N ALA A 29 -23.38 35.54 -39.40
CA ALA A 29 -23.24 36.84 -38.77
C ALA A 29 -23.65 36.74 -37.29
N TRP A 30 -22.73 37.06 -36.38
CA TRP A 30 -23.05 37.26 -34.98
C TRP A 30 -23.83 38.58 -34.85
N LEU A 31 -25.15 38.45 -34.72
CA LEU A 31 -26.02 39.50 -34.19
C LEU A 31 -25.67 39.73 -32.73
N LEU A 32 -25.28 40.97 -32.42
CA LEU A 32 -25.21 41.53 -31.07
C LEU A 32 -26.62 41.54 -30.47
N ALA A 33 -27.01 40.45 -29.82
CA ALA A 33 -28.14 40.44 -28.91
C ALA A 33 -27.61 40.75 -27.50
N GLY A 34 -27.84 41.98 -27.04
CA GLY A 34 -27.57 42.38 -25.67
C GLY A 34 -28.35 41.50 -24.71
N MET A 35 -27.64 40.62 -24.00
CA MET A 35 -28.16 39.97 -22.81
C MET A 35 -28.05 40.96 -21.65
N LEU A 36 -29.22 41.39 -21.19
CA LEU A 36 -29.42 41.98 -19.88
C LEU A 36 -28.72 41.11 -18.83
N VAL A 37 -27.68 41.68 -18.23
CA VAL A 37 -27.13 41.20 -16.97
C VAL A 37 -28.23 41.39 -15.93
N VAL A 38 -29.00 40.33 -15.67
CA VAL A 38 -29.74 40.22 -14.41
C VAL A 38 -28.66 40.00 -13.37
N SER A 39 -28.26 41.11 -12.74
CA SER A 39 -27.45 41.11 -11.53
C SER A 39 -28.27 40.48 -10.40
N SER A 40 -28.31 39.16 -10.36
CA SER A 40 -28.63 38.42 -9.15
C SER A 40 -27.45 38.61 -8.22
N SER A 41 -27.59 39.59 -7.33
CA SER A 41 -26.78 39.76 -6.13
C SER A 41 -26.93 38.51 -5.27
N ALA A 42 -26.21 37.45 -5.60
CA ALA A 42 -25.98 36.36 -4.68
C ALA A 42 -25.19 36.98 -3.52
N ALA A 43 -25.83 37.08 -2.36
CA ALA A 43 -25.16 37.36 -1.12
C ALA A 43 -24.05 36.32 -0.98
N MET A 44 -22.79 36.75 -1.18
CA MET A 44 -21.62 35.99 -0.78
C MET A 44 -21.67 35.91 0.76
N GLY A 45 -22.46 34.99 1.30
CA GLY A 45 -22.20 34.48 2.63
C GLY A 45 -20.76 33.96 2.60
N GLN A 46 -19.93 34.38 3.55
CA GLN A 46 -18.62 33.80 3.76
C GLN A 46 -18.80 32.31 4.05
N GLN A 47 -18.81 31.48 3.01
CA GLN A 47 -18.67 30.03 3.15
C GLN A 47 -17.37 29.77 3.90
N ASN A 48 -17.43 28.86 4.86
CA ASN A 48 -16.29 28.48 5.69
C ASN A 48 -15.13 28.10 4.76
N PRO A 49 -13.90 28.63 4.94
CA PRO A 49 -12.76 28.29 4.08
C PRO A 49 -12.56 26.77 3.90
N LEU A 50 -12.93 25.98 4.91
CA LEU A 50 -12.90 24.51 4.88
C LEU A 50 -13.97 23.90 3.95
N GLU A 51 -15.14 24.51 3.82
CA GLU A 51 -16.21 24.08 2.89
C GLU A 51 -15.82 24.30 1.42
N ARG A 52 -14.81 25.14 1.12
CA ARG A 52 -14.31 25.33 -0.24
C ARG A 52 -13.38 24.21 -0.71
N MET A 53 -12.94 23.35 0.21
CA MET A 53 -12.03 22.23 -0.05
C MET A 53 -12.78 20.91 -0.24
N SER A 54 -14.11 20.92 -0.14
CA SER A 54 -14.94 19.73 -0.26
C SER A 54 -16.06 19.88 -1.29
N SER A 55 -16.56 18.74 -1.78
CA SER A 55 -17.81 18.66 -2.52
C SER A 55 -18.96 18.26 -1.57
N SER A 56 -20.20 18.63 -1.91
CA SER A 56 -21.37 18.25 -1.11
C SER A 56 -21.71 16.77 -1.29
N GLY A 57 -21.89 16.03 -0.20
CA GLY A 57 -22.35 14.64 -0.23
C GLY A 57 -21.55 13.72 0.68
N GLU A 58 -21.86 12.43 0.56
CA GLU A 58 -21.11 11.32 1.17
C GLU A 58 -20.37 10.57 0.07
N GLY A 59 -19.14 10.13 0.36
CA GLY A 59 -18.37 9.29 -0.56
C GLY A 59 -17.74 8.11 0.16
N THR A 60 -17.55 7.02 -0.59
CA THR A 60 -16.86 5.82 -0.12
C THR A 60 -15.52 5.64 -0.85
N LEU A 61 -14.61 4.91 -0.22
CA LEU A 61 -13.31 4.59 -0.81
C LEU A 61 -13.44 3.76 -2.09
N SER A 62 -14.29 2.73 -2.11
CA SER A 62 -14.49 1.88 -3.29
C SER A 62 -15.00 2.69 -4.49
N GLU A 63 -15.90 3.66 -4.29
CA GLU A 63 -16.35 4.55 -5.36
C GLU A 63 -15.23 5.46 -5.87
N ALA A 64 -14.39 5.99 -4.98
CA ALA A 64 -13.25 6.82 -5.35
C ALA A 64 -12.23 6.03 -6.18
N VAL A 65 -11.90 4.80 -5.77
CA VAL A 65 -10.99 3.91 -6.50
C VAL A 65 -11.60 3.47 -7.83
N GLN A 66 -12.88 3.04 -7.85
CA GLN A 66 -13.57 2.67 -9.09
C GLN A 66 -13.56 3.81 -10.12
N ARG A 67 -13.78 5.05 -9.67
CA ARG A 67 -13.73 6.22 -10.54
C ARG A 67 -12.32 6.46 -11.07
N ALA A 68 -11.31 6.37 -10.21
CA ALA A 68 -9.92 6.57 -10.59
C ALA A 68 -9.44 5.50 -11.59
N VAL A 69 -9.68 4.22 -11.34
CA VAL A 69 -9.32 3.13 -12.26
C VAL A 69 -10.03 3.27 -13.62
N GLY A 70 -11.24 3.82 -13.64
CA GLY A 70 -11.98 4.06 -14.89
C GLY A 70 -11.53 5.30 -15.67
N ASN A 71 -11.13 6.39 -15.00
CA ASN A 71 -11.01 7.72 -15.62
C ASN A 71 -9.68 8.45 -15.37
N ASN A 72 -8.80 7.93 -14.51
CA ASN A 72 -7.52 8.57 -14.24
C ASN A 72 -6.66 8.59 -15.52
N PRO A 73 -6.03 9.73 -15.87
CA PRO A 73 -5.22 9.84 -17.09
C PRO A 73 -4.07 8.83 -17.20
N GLU A 74 -3.46 8.43 -16.08
CA GLU A 74 -2.36 7.46 -16.06
C GLU A 74 -2.87 6.06 -16.42
N VAL A 75 -4.00 5.63 -15.83
CA VAL A 75 -4.64 4.35 -16.19
C VAL A 75 -5.16 4.38 -17.63
N GLN A 76 -5.70 5.52 -18.08
CA GLN A 76 -6.21 5.65 -19.45
C GLN A 76 -5.09 5.64 -20.49
N GLU A 77 -3.90 6.14 -20.15
CA GLU A 77 -2.71 6.08 -21.00
C GLU A 77 -2.28 4.62 -21.21
N ALA A 78 -2.11 3.87 -20.11
CA ALA A 78 -1.81 2.44 -20.16
C ALA A 78 -2.90 1.66 -20.93
N TRP A 79 -4.18 1.98 -20.69
CA TRP A 79 -5.30 1.35 -21.39
C TRP A 79 -5.24 1.58 -22.90
N ASN A 80 -4.98 2.80 -23.34
CA ASN A 80 -4.86 3.12 -24.76
C ASN A 80 -3.63 2.44 -25.39
N ALA A 81 -2.53 2.26 -24.63
CA ALA A 81 -1.38 1.49 -25.07
C ALA A 81 -1.73 0.01 -25.28
N PHE A 82 -2.44 -0.60 -24.33
CA PHE A 82 -2.97 -1.96 -24.49
C PHE A 82 -3.90 -2.10 -25.70
N GLN A 83 -4.84 -1.17 -25.88
CA GLN A 83 -5.71 -1.16 -27.07
C GLN A 83 -4.91 -1.01 -28.38
N GLY A 84 -3.85 -0.19 -28.38
CA GLY A 84 -2.91 -0.08 -29.50
C GLY A 84 -2.22 -1.41 -29.82
N SER A 85 -1.79 -2.14 -28.79
CA SER A 85 -1.11 -3.43 -28.94
C SER A 85 -1.98 -4.51 -29.61
N GLU A 86 -3.32 -4.43 -29.48
CA GLU A 86 -4.23 -5.33 -30.22
C GLU A 86 -4.17 -5.05 -31.73
N TYR A 87 -4.17 -3.77 -32.12
CA TYR A 87 -4.05 -3.39 -33.53
C TYR A 87 -2.67 -3.70 -34.10
N ASP A 88 -1.60 -3.65 -33.30
CA ASP A 88 -0.26 -4.08 -33.72
C ASP A 88 -0.26 -5.57 -34.09
N VAL A 89 -0.93 -6.41 -33.30
CA VAL A 89 -1.09 -7.85 -33.61
C VAL A 89 -1.86 -8.02 -34.93
N ASP A 90 -2.97 -7.30 -35.12
CA ASP A 90 -3.77 -7.36 -36.35
C ASP A 90 -2.97 -6.89 -37.58
N GLU A 91 -2.15 -5.84 -37.44
CA GLU A 91 -1.25 -5.35 -38.48
C GLU A 91 -0.27 -6.45 -38.90
N ALA A 92 0.38 -7.11 -37.95
CA ALA A 92 1.32 -8.19 -38.22
C ALA A 92 0.63 -9.42 -38.84
N GLN A 93 -0.59 -9.75 -38.42
CA GLN A 93 -1.39 -10.81 -39.04
C GLN A 93 -1.73 -10.50 -40.50
N GLY A 94 -1.81 -9.22 -40.87
CA GLY A 94 -1.91 -8.77 -42.25
C GLY A 94 -0.80 -9.32 -43.16
N GLY A 95 0.38 -9.64 -42.62
CA GLY A 95 1.48 -10.27 -43.35
C GLY A 95 1.15 -11.67 -43.91
N TYR A 96 0.13 -12.35 -43.38
CA TYR A 96 -0.37 -13.63 -43.93
C TYR A 96 -1.30 -13.44 -45.13
N LEU A 97 -1.83 -12.25 -45.33
CA LEU A 97 -2.82 -11.95 -46.35
C LEU A 97 -2.13 -11.43 -47.63
N PRO A 98 -2.81 -11.51 -48.80
CA PRO A 98 -2.25 -10.97 -50.02
C PRO A 98 -2.28 -9.45 -50.01
N SER A 99 -1.20 -8.80 -50.45
CA SER A 99 -1.19 -7.37 -50.78
C SER A 99 -1.61 -7.15 -52.22
N ILE A 100 -2.29 -6.04 -52.48
CA ILE A 100 -2.63 -5.59 -53.83
C ILE A 100 -2.18 -4.13 -53.97
N ASP A 101 -1.20 -3.92 -54.83
CA ASP A 101 -0.54 -2.65 -55.04
C ASP A 101 -0.82 -2.14 -56.46
N VAL A 102 -1.07 -0.85 -56.61
CA VAL A 102 -1.23 -0.21 -57.92
C VAL A 102 -0.06 0.75 -58.12
N THR A 103 0.71 0.52 -59.17
CA THR A 103 1.81 1.38 -59.58
C THR A 103 1.47 2.04 -60.92
N GLY A 104 1.88 3.28 -61.08
CA GLY A 104 1.70 4.01 -62.33
C GLY A 104 2.78 5.04 -62.47
N GLY A 105 3.23 5.25 -63.70
CA GLY A 105 4.34 6.15 -63.96
C GLY A 105 4.30 6.68 -65.38
N VAL A 106 4.91 7.85 -65.54
CA VAL A 106 5.18 8.46 -66.84
C VAL A 106 6.65 8.85 -66.86
N GLY A 107 7.33 8.63 -67.98
CA GLY A 107 8.76 8.85 -68.09
C GLY A 107 9.24 8.90 -69.52
N ARG A 108 10.53 9.17 -69.69
CA ARG A 108 11.21 9.13 -70.98
C ARG A 108 12.31 8.11 -70.92
N GLU A 109 12.22 7.08 -71.74
CA GLU A 109 13.19 5.99 -71.80
C GLU A 109 14.06 6.16 -73.05
N SER A 110 15.32 5.75 -72.97
CA SER A 110 16.23 5.69 -74.12
C SER A 110 16.84 4.30 -74.15
N ARG A 111 16.59 3.55 -75.22
CA ARG A 111 17.18 2.23 -75.43
C ARG A 111 18.10 2.25 -76.65
N GLU A 112 19.32 1.77 -76.45
CA GLU A 112 20.29 1.56 -77.53
C GLU A 112 20.21 0.13 -78.05
N ASN A 113 20.44 -0.05 -79.35
CA ASN A 113 20.49 -1.36 -80.06
C ASN A 113 19.18 -2.12 -80.25
N ASP A 114 18.01 -1.54 -79.97
CA ASP A 114 16.69 -2.11 -80.31
C ASP A 114 15.93 -1.33 -81.40
N GLY A 115 16.53 -0.27 -81.93
CA GLY A 115 15.97 0.58 -82.99
C GLY A 115 14.92 1.60 -82.52
N ARG A 116 14.68 1.73 -81.21
CA ARG A 116 13.58 2.55 -80.64
C ARG A 116 14.00 3.96 -80.24
N GLY A 117 15.29 4.21 -79.99
CA GLY A 117 15.79 5.54 -79.63
C GLY A 117 15.27 6.02 -78.28
N SER A 118 14.95 7.32 -78.18
CA SER A 118 14.30 7.89 -76.99
C SER A 118 12.81 8.05 -77.23
N TYR A 119 12.00 7.56 -76.30
CA TYR A 119 10.54 7.55 -76.38
C TYR A 119 9.91 7.88 -75.03
N GLU A 120 8.67 8.37 -75.08
CA GLU A 120 7.86 8.56 -73.87
C GLU A 120 7.17 7.26 -73.50
N THR A 121 7.17 6.93 -72.22
CA THR A 121 6.56 5.73 -71.67
C THR A 121 5.59 6.11 -70.56
N ASP A 122 4.38 5.58 -70.63
CA ASP A 122 3.41 5.64 -69.54
C ASP A 122 2.95 4.22 -69.21
N PHE A 123 2.85 3.89 -67.93
CA PHE A 123 2.41 2.58 -67.49
C PHE A 123 1.48 2.68 -66.29
N ALA A 124 0.62 1.67 -66.18
CA ALA A 124 -0.18 1.41 -65.00
C ALA A 124 -0.20 -0.11 -64.78
N GLU A 125 0.16 -0.56 -63.59
CA GLU A 125 0.27 -1.97 -63.22
C GLU A 125 -0.42 -2.20 -61.87
N ILE A 126 -1.10 -3.33 -61.77
CA ILE A 126 -1.63 -3.87 -60.52
C ILE A 126 -0.80 -5.10 -60.20
N THR A 127 -0.22 -5.14 -59.00
CA THR A 127 0.55 -6.28 -58.50
C THR A 127 -0.18 -6.88 -57.30
N LEU A 128 -0.47 -8.17 -57.36
CA LEU A 128 -0.91 -8.98 -56.23
C LEU A 128 0.29 -9.78 -55.73
N THR A 129 0.62 -9.64 -54.44
CA THR A 129 1.68 -10.41 -53.78
C THR A 129 1.11 -11.19 -52.61
N GLN A 130 1.31 -12.50 -52.59
CA GLN A 130 0.95 -13.37 -51.47
C GLN A 130 2.20 -14.04 -50.92
N MET A 131 2.51 -13.79 -49.64
CA MET A 131 3.54 -14.53 -48.94
C MET A 131 3.10 -15.99 -48.76
N ILE A 132 3.94 -16.93 -49.20
CA ILE A 132 3.73 -18.39 -49.00
C ILE A 132 4.63 -18.88 -47.88
N TYR A 133 5.87 -18.39 -47.85
CA TYR A 133 6.85 -18.67 -46.81
C TYR A 133 7.85 -17.53 -46.75
N ASP A 134 8.22 -17.07 -45.56
CA ASP A 134 9.16 -15.97 -45.35
C ASP A 134 10.25 -16.31 -44.33
N GLY A 135 10.55 -17.61 -44.15
CA GLY A 135 11.44 -18.06 -43.11
C GLY A 135 10.84 -17.96 -41.70
N PHE A 136 9.50 -17.95 -41.60
CA PHE A 136 8.72 -17.74 -40.39
C PHE A 136 8.80 -16.33 -39.80
N ALA A 137 9.21 -15.32 -40.57
CA ALA A 137 9.31 -13.93 -40.09
C ALA A 137 7.96 -13.42 -39.57
N THR A 138 6.89 -13.52 -40.36
CA THR A 138 5.54 -13.09 -39.98
C THR A 138 5.02 -13.85 -38.77
N ARG A 139 5.33 -15.14 -38.66
CA ARG A 139 4.93 -15.96 -37.50
C ARG A 139 5.62 -15.50 -36.22
N SER A 140 6.93 -15.30 -36.25
CA SER A 140 7.67 -14.84 -35.08
C SER A 140 7.28 -13.42 -34.68
N GLU A 141 6.95 -12.55 -35.65
CA GLU A 141 6.48 -11.20 -35.38
C GLU A 141 5.09 -11.18 -34.72
N VAL A 142 4.16 -12.00 -35.21
CA VAL A 142 2.84 -12.18 -34.58
C VAL A 142 2.98 -12.73 -33.16
N GLU A 143 3.88 -13.69 -32.92
CA GLU A 143 4.16 -14.19 -31.57
C GLU A 143 4.75 -13.08 -30.68
N ARG A 144 5.76 -12.35 -31.16
CA ARG A 144 6.37 -11.23 -30.44
C ARG A 144 5.33 -10.20 -30.00
N LEU A 145 4.44 -9.81 -30.90
CA LEU A 145 3.40 -8.83 -30.62
C LEU A 145 2.28 -9.38 -29.74
N ASN A 146 1.95 -10.67 -29.83
CA ASN A 146 1.05 -11.31 -28.87
C ASN A 146 1.61 -11.28 -27.45
N ARG A 147 2.92 -11.51 -27.28
CA ARG A 147 3.61 -11.36 -25.98
C ARG A 147 3.64 -9.91 -25.53
N ALA A 148 3.96 -8.97 -26.42
CA ALA A 148 3.92 -7.54 -26.13
C ALA A 148 2.52 -7.05 -25.71
N LYS A 149 1.45 -7.58 -26.31
CA LYS A 149 0.08 -7.33 -25.88
C LYS A 149 -0.18 -7.80 -24.45
N LEU A 150 0.35 -8.96 -24.05
CA LEU A 150 0.26 -9.44 -22.67
C LEU A 150 1.07 -8.57 -21.70
N VAL A 151 2.23 -8.06 -22.12
CA VAL A 151 3.00 -7.06 -21.35
C VAL A 151 2.12 -5.83 -21.08
N SER A 152 1.55 -5.22 -22.12
CA SER A 152 0.68 -4.05 -21.96
C SER A 152 -0.58 -4.34 -21.14
N TYR A 153 -1.14 -5.55 -21.23
CA TYR A 153 -2.25 -5.97 -20.37
C TYR A 153 -1.86 -5.95 -18.88
N TYR A 154 -0.70 -6.52 -18.54
CA TYR A 154 -0.23 -6.54 -17.15
C TYR A 154 0.21 -5.15 -16.67
N GLU A 155 0.75 -4.30 -17.55
CA GLU A 155 1.06 -2.90 -17.23
C GLU A 155 -0.20 -2.11 -16.86
N VAL A 156 -1.32 -2.28 -17.57
CA VAL A 156 -2.60 -1.66 -17.19
C VAL A 156 -3.03 -2.08 -15.79
N ARG A 157 -2.88 -3.37 -15.45
CA ARG A 157 -3.21 -3.89 -14.12
C ARG A 157 -2.30 -3.32 -13.05
N ASP A 158 -1.00 -3.25 -13.31
CA ASP A 158 0.00 -2.69 -12.40
C ASP A 158 -0.26 -1.22 -12.08
N VAL A 159 -0.49 -0.42 -13.13
CA VAL A 159 -0.85 1.00 -13.00
C VAL A 159 -2.19 1.14 -12.26
N SER A 160 -3.15 0.24 -12.47
CA SER A 160 -4.43 0.25 -11.75
C SER A 160 -4.27 -0.02 -10.25
N GLU A 161 -3.42 -0.98 -9.86
CA GLU A 161 -3.10 -1.27 -8.45
C GLU A 161 -2.35 -0.08 -7.80
N THR A 162 -1.40 0.50 -8.52
CA THR A 162 -0.64 1.68 -8.06
C THR A 162 -1.55 2.88 -7.84
N VAL A 163 -2.40 3.23 -8.83
CA VAL A 163 -3.35 4.34 -8.70
C VAL A 163 -4.39 4.06 -7.61
N ALA A 164 -4.82 2.80 -7.43
CA ALA A 164 -5.71 2.43 -6.33
C ALA A 164 -5.05 2.67 -4.95
N GLN A 165 -3.78 2.31 -4.80
CA GLN A 165 -3.01 2.57 -3.58
C GLN A 165 -2.84 4.08 -3.35
N GLU A 166 -2.52 4.86 -4.38
CA GLU A 166 -2.39 6.33 -4.26
C GLU A 166 -3.72 6.98 -3.86
N VAL A 167 -4.84 6.50 -4.41
CA VAL A 167 -6.18 6.97 -4.04
C VAL A 167 -6.51 6.58 -2.60
N PHE A 168 -6.18 5.35 -2.18
CA PHE A 168 -6.35 4.91 -0.79
C PHE A 168 -5.58 5.81 0.17
N ALA A 169 -4.30 6.07 -0.10
CA ALA A 169 -3.48 6.96 0.71
C ALA A 169 -4.03 8.40 0.71
N ALA A 170 -4.45 8.94 -0.44
CA ALA A 170 -5.05 10.26 -0.51
C ALA A 170 -6.38 10.35 0.26
N TYR A 171 -7.19 9.30 0.24
CA TYR A 171 -8.43 9.21 1.00
C TYR A 171 -8.18 9.23 2.51
N GLN A 172 -7.27 8.37 2.98
CA GLN A 172 -6.85 8.33 4.39
C GLN A 172 -6.25 9.66 4.83
N ASP A 173 -5.47 10.30 3.96
CA ASP A 173 -4.84 11.59 4.27
C ASP A 173 -5.85 12.73 4.39
N VAL A 174 -6.88 12.77 3.54
CA VAL A 174 -7.97 13.74 3.71
C VAL A 174 -8.68 13.53 5.04
N MET A 175 -8.98 12.28 5.41
CA MET A 175 -9.59 11.98 6.72
C MET A 175 -8.67 12.36 7.88
N ARG A 176 -7.39 12.00 7.80
CA ARG A 176 -6.33 12.37 8.76
C ARG A 176 -6.27 13.87 8.98
N TYR A 177 -6.09 14.65 7.93
CA TYR A 177 -5.91 16.09 8.06
C TYR A 177 -7.18 16.83 8.44
N ARG A 178 -8.38 16.28 8.14
CA ARG A 178 -9.63 16.80 8.72
C ARG A 178 -9.64 16.63 10.25
N GLU A 179 -9.20 15.48 10.76
CA GLU A 179 -9.10 15.25 12.20
C GLU A 179 -7.99 16.09 12.84
N LEU A 180 -6.82 16.22 12.20
CA LEU A 180 -5.74 17.08 12.71
C LEU A 180 -6.14 18.56 12.75
N VAL A 181 -6.89 19.06 11.75
CA VAL A 181 -7.47 20.41 11.79
C VAL A 181 -8.45 20.55 12.94
N ARG A 182 -9.32 19.56 13.17
CA ARG A 182 -10.25 19.56 14.31
C ARG A 182 -9.50 19.60 15.65
N LEU A 183 -8.45 18.79 15.82
CA LEU A 183 -7.59 18.81 17.01
C LEU A 183 -6.90 20.17 17.19
N ALA A 184 -6.42 20.79 16.11
CA ALA A 184 -5.79 22.11 16.17
C ALA A 184 -6.79 23.23 16.50
N GLN A 185 -8.03 23.13 16.00
CA GLN A 185 -9.12 24.05 16.36
C GLN A 185 -9.49 23.94 17.84
N ASP A 186 -9.55 22.71 18.37
CA ASP A 186 -9.82 22.47 19.78
C ASP A 186 -8.69 23.01 20.66
N ASN A 187 -7.43 22.74 20.31
CA ASN A 187 -6.27 23.30 21.03
C ASN A 187 -6.24 24.84 21.00
N TYR A 188 -6.50 25.46 19.84
CA TYR A 188 -6.65 26.91 19.72
C TYR A 188 -7.75 27.46 20.64
N ARG A 189 -8.93 26.82 20.65
CA ARG A 189 -10.06 27.24 21.48
C ARG A 189 -9.72 27.18 22.97
N GLN A 190 -9.08 26.11 23.43
CA GLN A 190 -8.63 26.00 24.82
C GLN A 190 -7.65 27.11 25.20
N HIS A 191 -6.67 27.40 24.35
CA HIS A 191 -5.72 28.49 24.62
C HIS A 191 -6.38 29.87 24.59
N LEU A 192 -7.39 30.08 23.74
CA LEU A 192 -8.15 31.33 23.69
C LEU A 192 -8.98 31.52 24.96
N GLU A 193 -9.67 30.47 25.44
CA GLU A 193 -10.44 30.52 26.68
C GLU A 193 -9.56 30.87 27.90
N VAL A 194 -8.37 30.24 27.99
CA VAL A 194 -7.40 30.53 29.05
C VAL A 194 -6.83 31.95 28.90
N TYR A 195 -6.56 32.40 27.67
CA TYR A 195 -6.11 33.78 27.39
C TYR A 195 -7.11 34.81 27.93
N GLU A 196 -8.39 34.67 27.58
CA GLU A 196 -9.44 35.59 28.00
C GLU A 196 -9.58 35.62 29.53
N GLN A 197 -9.47 34.47 30.19
CA GLN A 197 -9.53 34.39 31.66
C GLN A 197 -8.33 35.09 32.33
N ILE A 198 -7.12 34.88 31.81
CA ILE A 198 -5.90 35.52 32.34
C ILE A 198 -5.89 37.01 32.06
N GLU A 199 -6.36 37.44 30.89
CA GLU A 199 -6.47 38.85 30.53
C GLU A 199 -7.41 39.58 31.51
N GLN A 200 -8.59 39.03 31.79
CA GLN A 200 -9.54 39.61 32.75
C GLN A 200 -8.93 39.73 34.15
N ARG A 201 -8.24 38.68 34.63
CA ARG A 201 -7.54 38.70 35.94
C ARG A 201 -6.42 39.74 35.98
N ALA A 202 -5.66 39.89 34.90
CA ALA A 202 -4.59 40.88 34.79
C ALA A 202 -5.15 42.32 34.77
N GLN A 203 -6.23 42.55 34.02
CA GLN A 203 -6.92 43.85 33.94
C GLN A 203 -7.54 44.26 35.29
N SER A 204 -8.03 43.30 36.09
CA SER A 204 -8.53 43.55 37.44
C SER A 204 -7.43 43.74 38.50
N GLY A 205 -6.15 43.67 38.10
CA GLY A 205 -5.00 43.75 39.00
C GLY A 205 -4.78 42.52 39.88
N ALA A 206 -5.51 41.43 39.64
CA ALA A 206 -5.45 40.18 40.40
C ALA A 206 -4.49 39.14 39.77
N GLY A 207 -4.01 39.37 38.55
CA GLY A 207 -3.11 38.48 37.80
C GLY A 207 -1.70 39.05 37.60
N ARG A 208 -0.74 38.18 37.26
CA ARG A 208 0.64 38.58 36.94
C ARG A 208 0.76 38.93 35.46
N ARG A 209 1.43 40.04 35.12
CA ARG A 209 1.66 40.43 33.71
C ARG A 209 2.43 39.38 32.90
N VAL A 210 3.34 38.65 33.54
CA VAL A 210 4.10 37.57 32.88
C VAL A 210 3.22 36.43 32.42
N ASP A 211 2.15 36.12 33.17
CA ASP A 211 1.20 35.06 32.82
C ASP A 211 0.45 35.42 31.52
N LEU A 212 0.12 36.70 31.32
CA LEU A 212 -0.53 37.21 30.10
C LEU A 212 0.39 37.09 28.87
N GLU A 213 1.67 37.45 29.00
CA GLU A 213 2.65 37.30 27.91
C GLU A 213 2.86 35.81 27.57
N GLN A 214 2.89 34.94 28.57
CA GLN A 214 3.08 33.51 28.38
C GLN A 214 1.91 32.87 27.62
N ILE A 215 0.66 33.15 28.02
CA ILE A 215 -0.51 32.63 27.31
C ILE A 215 -0.65 33.25 25.92
N SER A 216 -0.32 34.54 25.74
CA SER A 216 -0.28 35.16 24.42
C SER A 216 0.67 34.44 23.46
N GLY A 217 1.84 34.02 23.96
CA GLY A 217 2.79 33.22 23.18
C GLY A 217 2.25 31.84 22.79
N ARG A 218 1.59 31.14 23.73
CA ARG A 218 0.98 29.83 23.47
C ARG A 218 -0.21 29.92 22.50
N LEU A 219 -1.05 30.93 22.64
CA LEU A 219 -2.14 31.19 21.70
C LEU A 219 -1.62 31.45 20.28
N SER A 220 -0.57 32.26 20.14
CA SER A 220 0.05 32.54 18.83
C SER A 220 0.63 31.26 18.19
N LEU A 221 1.21 30.36 18.99
CA LEU A 221 1.68 29.06 18.52
C LEU A 221 0.51 28.17 18.06
N ALA A 222 -0.58 28.13 18.81
CA ALA A 222 -1.78 27.37 18.44
C ALA A 222 -2.41 27.89 17.13
N GLU A 223 -2.46 29.21 16.92
CA GLU A 223 -2.87 29.82 15.65
C GLU A 223 -1.99 29.37 14.48
N SER A 224 -0.66 29.37 14.68
CA SER A 224 0.30 28.89 13.67
C SER A 224 0.11 27.40 13.34
N ASN A 225 -0.14 26.57 14.35
CA ASN A 225 -0.39 25.14 14.17
C ASN A 225 -1.70 24.91 13.39
N LEU A 226 -2.78 25.62 13.73
CA LEU A 226 -4.05 25.55 13.01
C LEU A 226 -3.89 25.95 11.54
N MET A 227 -3.17 27.04 11.25
CA MET A 227 -2.88 27.45 9.88
C MET A 227 -2.06 26.39 9.12
N THR A 228 -1.12 25.73 9.79
CA THR A 228 -0.32 24.66 9.21
C THR A 228 -1.18 23.46 8.84
N GLU A 229 -2.03 22.97 9.76
CA GLU A 229 -2.89 21.82 9.47
C GLU A 229 -3.96 22.14 8.40
N ALA A 230 -4.47 23.37 8.38
CA ALA A 230 -5.37 23.82 7.31
C ALA A 230 -4.68 23.86 5.93
N SER A 231 -3.40 24.26 5.89
CA SER A 231 -2.59 24.19 4.67
C SER A 231 -2.35 22.75 4.22
N ASN A 232 -2.04 21.85 5.16
CA ASN A 232 -1.84 20.44 4.84
C ASN A 232 -3.14 19.80 4.30
N LEU A 233 -4.29 20.11 4.91
CA LEU A 233 -5.59 19.64 4.43
C LEU A 233 -5.88 20.11 3.00
N HIS A 234 -5.53 21.36 2.68
CA HIS A 234 -5.63 21.88 1.32
C HIS A 234 -4.79 21.05 0.34
N ASP A 235 -3.53 20.76 0.67
CA ASP A 235 -2.60 20.06 -0.21
C ASP A 235 -3.04 18.61 -0.47
N VAL A 236 -3.47 17.89 0.57
CA VAL A 236 -3.98 16.52 0.40
C VAL A 236 -5.32 16.47 -0.34
N SER A 237 -6.17 17.51 -0.18
CA SER A 237 -7.42 17.64 -0.94
C SER A 237 -7.14 17.88 -2.43
N ALA A 238 -6.12 18.67 -2.76
CA ALA A 238 -5.68 18.87 -4.14
C ALA A 238 -5.08 17.58 -4.74
N ARG A 239 -4.32 16.80 -3.97
CA ARG A 239 -3.82 15.49 -4.42
C ARG A 239 -4.96 14.50 -4.67
N TYR A 240 -5.95 14.43 -3.77
CA TYR A 240 -7.16 13.64 -3.98
C TYR A 240 -7.87 14.05 -5.28
N GLN A 241 -8.03 15.36 -5.51
CA GLN A 241 -8.65 15.87 -6.73
C GLN A 241 -7.88 15.51 -8.00
N ARG A 242 -6.54 15.54 -7.98
CA ARG A 242 -5.71 15.08 -9.10
C ARG A 242 -6.00 13.63 -9.46
N LEU A 243 -6.14 12.76 -8.45
CA LEU A 243 -6.28 11.32 -8.61
C LEU A 243 -7.69 10.89 -9.02
N VAL A 244 -8.71 11.43 -8.34
CA VAL A 244 -10.12 11.03 -8.49
C VAL A 244 -10.86 11.90 -9.51
N GLY A 245 -10.36 13.12 -9.77
CA GLY A 245 -10.95 14.09 -10.70
C GLY A 245 -11.96 15.07 -10.08
N GLU A 246 -12.25 14.95 -8.79
CA GLU A 246 -13.18 15.82 -8.06
C GLU A 246 -12.68 16.11 -6.64
N LEU A 247 -13.19 17.18 -6.02
CA LEU A 247 -12.88 17.49 -4.62
C LEU A 247 -13.44 16.41 -3.68
N PRO A 248 -12.72 16.08 -2.59
CA PRO A 248 -13.18 15.08 -1.65
C PRO A 248 -14.54 15.48 -1.04
N PRO A 249 -15.54 14.58 -0.97
CA PRO A 249 -16.81 14.84 -0.31
C PRO A 249 -16.63 15.31 1.13
N GLU A 250 -17.52 16.19 1.60
CA GLU A 250 -17.49 16.73 2.97
C GLU A 250 -17.52 15.60 4.02
N SER A 251 -18.31 14.56 3.77
CA SER A 251 -18.38 13.34 4.56
C SER A 251 -17.73 12.19 3.81
N LEU A 252 -16.71 11.59 4.40
CA LEU A 252 -16.06 10.37 3.91
C LEU A 252 -16.39 9.21 4.86
N ALA A 253 -16.90 8.11 4.32
CA ALA A 253 -17.10 6.90 5.10
C ALA A 253 -15.75 6.32 5.56
N PRO A 254 -15.66 5.70 6.76
CA PRO A 254 -14.45 4.99 7.16
C PRO A 254 -14.04 3.95 6.11
N ALA A 255 -12.75 3.89 5.78
CA ALA A 255 -12.21 2.86 4.91
C ALA A 255 -12.38 1.46 5.54
N PRO A 256 -12.57 0.40 4.73
CA PRO A 256 -12.59 -0.96 5.24
C PRO A 256 -11.24 -1.32 5.89
N GLU A 257 -11.29 -2.09 6.97
CA GLU A 257 -10.08 -2.67 7.56
C GLU A 257 -9.53 -3.77 6.64
N LEU A 258 -8.23 -3.70 6.36
CA LEU A 258 -7.56 -4.62 5.43
C LEU A 258 -6.70 -5.66 6.15
N ASN A 259 -6.54 -5.55 7.46
CA ASN A 259 -5.73 -6.44 8.28
C ASN A 259 -6.02 -7.93 8.07
N ASP A 260 -7.30 -8.31 8.06
CA ASP A 260 -7.72 -9.71 7.93
C ASP A 260 -7.41 -10.31 6.56
N LYS A 261 -6.99 -9.49 5.59
CA LYS A 261 -6.60 -9.90 4.24
C LYS A 261 -5.09 -10.02 4.07
N LEU A 262 -4.30 -9.65 5.08
CA LEU A 262 -2.85 -9.77 5.01
C LEU A 262 -2.40 -11.20 5.33
N PRO A 263 -1.36 -11.70 4.65
CA PRO A 263 -0.72 -12.97 5.00
C PRO A 263 -0.16 -12.95 6.42
N PRO A 264 0.00 -14.13 7.07
CA PRO A 264 0.48 -14.22 8.45
C PRO A 264 1.99 -13.97 8.60
N SER A 265 2.77 -13.97 7.51
CA SER A 265 4.21 -13.75 7.57
C SER A 265 4.75 -12.92 6.40
N VAL A 266 5.87 -12.23 6.63
CA VAL A 266 6.56 -11.45 5.60
C VAL A 266 7.04 -12.33 4.44
N THR A 267 7.47 -13.56 4.72
CA THR A 267 7.91 -14.51 3.69
C THR A 267 6.75 -14.90 2.78
N GLU A 268 5.59 -15.22 3.36
CA GLU A 268 4.38 -15.56 2.59
C GLU A 268 3.86 -14.35 1.80
N ALA A 269 3.94 -13.14 2.35
CA ALA A 269 3.61 -11.92 1.61
C ALA A 269 4.51 -11.71 0.39
N VAL A 270 5.82 -11.96 0.51
CA VAL A 270 6.76 -11.88 -0.62
C VAL A 270 6.48 -12.96 -1.67
N GLU A 271 6.15 -14.19 -1.23
CA GLU A 271 5.81 -15.29 -2.15
C GLU A 271 4.53 -14.98 -2.94
N LEU A 272 3.48 -14.53 -2.25
CA LEU A 272 2.24 -14.07 -2.89
C LEU A 272 2.47 -12.85 -3.79
N ALA A 273 3.42 -11.98 -3.45
CA ALA A 273 3.79 -10.87 -4.30
C ALA A 273 4.41 -11.34 -5.62
N PHE A 274 5.30 -12.33 -5.59
CA PHE A 274 5.85 -12.90 -6.82
C PHE A 274 4.77 -13.58 -7.68
N GLU A 275 3.78 -14.23 -7.07
CA GLU A 275 2.69 -14.91 -7.79
C GLU A 275 1.63 -13.96 -8.37
N GLY A 276 1.41 -12.81 -7.73
CA GLY A 276 0.27 -11.94 -8.02
C GLY A 276 0.61 -10.59 -8.66
N ASN A 277 1.84 -10.10 -8.51
CA ASN A 277 2.20 -8.75 -8.92
C ASN A 277 2.18 -8.58 -10.46
N PRO A 278 1.34 -7.69 -11.01
CA PRO A 278 1.22 -7.53 -12.46
C PRO A 278 2.48 -6.97 -13.11
N GLY A 279 3.19 -6.03 -12.49
CA GLY A 279 4.46 -5.52 -13.01
C GLY A 279 5.52 -6.62 -13.18
N PHE A 280 5.57 -7.58 -12.25
CA PHE A 280 6.44 -8.74 -12.36
C PHE A 280 6.03 -9.69 -13.49
N HIS A 281 4.73 -9.92 -13.69
CA HIS A 281 4.22 -10.69 -14.84
C HIS A 281 4.54 -10.01 -16.18
N ALA A 282 4.44 -8.69 -16.26
CA ALA A 282 4.82 -7.92 -17.45
C ALA A 282 6.31 -8.13 -17.78
N ALA A 283 7.19 -8.11 -16.77
CA ALA A 283 8.61 -8.36 -16.94
C ALA A 283 8.91 -9.78 -17.49
N ILE A 284 8.14 -10.79 -17.07
CA ILE A 284 8.28 -12.17 -17.56
C ILE A 284 7.81 -12.31 -19.01
N GLU A 285 6.63 -11.78 -19.36
CA GLU A 285 6.14 -11.81 -20.75
C GLU A 285 7.04 -11.02 -21.71
N ASN A 286 7.74 -9.99 -21.21
CA ASN A 286 8.72 -9.25 -21.98
C ASN A 286 9.94 -10.11 -22.37
N ILE A 287 10.33 -11.09 -21.54
CA ILE A 287 11.37 -12.08 -21.89
C ILE A 287 10.89 -12.95 -23.06
N GLU A 288 9.64 -13.42 -23.02
CA GLU A 288 9.06 -14.22 -24.11
C GLU A 288 8.91 -13.42 -25.41
N SER A 289 8.55 -12.14 -25.31
CA SER A 289 8.57 -11.19 -26.43
C SER A 289 9.98 -11.08 -27.04
N ALA A 290 11.02 -10.86 -26.22
CA ALA A 290 12.41 -10.79 -26.69
C ALA A 290 12.89 -12.11 -27.33
N ARG A 291 12.46 -13.26 -26.79
CA ARG A 291 12.75 -14.59 -27.38
C ARG A 291 12.12 -14.73 -28.77
N ALA A 292 10.86 -14.32 -28.93
CA ALA A 292 10.16 -14.33 -30.22
C ALA A 292 10.81 -13.37 -31.23
N GLU A 293 11.23 -12.17 -30.80
CA GLU A 293 11.99 -11.22 -31.65
C GLU A 293 13.26 -11.88 -32.19
N ARG A 294 14.05 -12.50 -31.31
CA ARG A 294 15.28 -13.20 -31.71
C ARG A 294 14.99 -14.35 -32.67
N GLU A 295 13.93 -15.13 -32.45
CA GLU A 295 13.54 -16.19 -33.37
C GLU A 295 13.20 -15.64 -34.76
N GLY A 296 12.51 -14.49 -34.83
CA GLY A 296 12.23 -13.76 -36.07
C GLY A 296 13.49 -13.39 -36.86
N THR A 297 14.59 -13.05 -36.18
CA THR A 297 15.87 -12.74 -36.87
C THR A 297 16.45 -13.92 -37.65
N LYS A 298 16.06 -15.17 -37.34
CA LYS A 298 16.53 -16.34 -38.08
C LYS A 298 15.95 -16.44 -39.50
N SER A 299 14.85 -15.75 -39.77
CA SER A 299 14.22 -15.70 -41.10
C SER A 299 15.16 -15.17 -42.19
N ALA A 300 16.08 -14.27 -41.83
CA ALA A 300 17.08 -13.71 -42.74
C ALA A 300 18.03 -14.77 -43.35
N PHE A 301 18.18 -15.92 -42.69
CA PHE A 301 19.01 -17.04 -43.15
C PHE A 301 18.21 -18.10 -43.93
N GLN A 302 16.95 -17.82 -44.26
CA GLN A 302 16.03 -18.74 -44.91
C GLN A 302 15.51 -18.17 -46.23
N PRO A 303 15.06 -19.00 -47.18
CA PRO A 303 14.44 -18.51 -48.39
C PRO A 303 13.06 -17.92 -48.10
N ARG A 304 12.70 -16.87 -48.83
CA ARG A 304 11.35 -16.35 -48.96
C ARG A 304 10.74 -16.87 -50.26
N LEU A 305 9.52 -17.41 -50.19
CA LEU A 305 8.70 -17.87 -51.29
C LEU A 305 7.41 -17.04 -51.32
N GLU A 306 7.15 -16.40 -52.44
CA GLU A 306 5.94 -15.59 -52.65
C GLU A 306 5.30 -15.88 -54.00
N PHE A 307 3.98 -15.81 -54.03
CA PHE A 307 3.22 -15.80 -55.27
C PHE A 307 3.02 -14.36 -55.71
N ARG A 308 3.46 -14.02 -56.92
CA ARG A 308 3.32 -12.69 -57.52
C ARG A 308 2.51 -12.78 -58.79
N ALA A 309 1.45 -11.99 -58.90
CA ALA A 309 0.70 -11.82 -60.13
C ALA A 309 0.65 -10.34 -60.50
N THR A 310 1.08 -10.00 -61.71
CA THR A 310 1.02 -8.64 -62.24
C THR A 310 0.04 -8.56 -63.40
N ALA A 311 -0.65 -7.43 -63.51
CA ALA A 311 -1.49 -7.10 -64.64
C ALA A 311 -1.41 -5.60 -64.90
N GLY A 312 -0.93 -5.22 -66.07
CA GLY A 312 -0.68 -3.83 -66.38
C GLY A 312 -0.73 -3.52 -67.86
N THR A 313 -0.71 -2.22 -68.15
CA THR A 313 -0.57 -1.66 -69.48
C THR A 313 0.69 -0.81 -69.51
N ASN A 314 1.37 -0.83 -70.63
CA ASN A 314 2.47 0.09 -70.90
C ASN A 314 2.29 0.63 -72.31
N ASN A 315 2.41 1.94 -72.45
CA ASN A 315 2.28 2.64 -73.70
C ASN A 315 3.60 3.32 -74.01
N GLN A 316 4.20 2.91 -75.12
CA GLN A 316 5.44 3.50 -75.63
C GLN A 316 5.06 4.39 -76.81
N THR A 317 4.95 5.68 -76.52
CA THR A 317 4.63 6.72 -77.52
C THR A 317 5.86 6.90 -78.42
N ASP A 318 5.64 7.09 -79.72
CA ASP A 318 6.68 7.22 -80.77
C ASP A 318 7.38 5.92 -81.24
N VAL A 319 7.00 4.73 -80.72
CA VAL A 319 7.62 3.46 -81.15
C VAL A 319 6.64 2.32 -81.44
N THR A 320 5.84 1.84 -80.48
CA THR A 320 5.08 0.56 -80.62
C THR A 320 3.63 0.63 -80.12
N GLY A 321 3.22 1.72 -79.46
CA GLY A 321 1.87 1.89 -78.93
C GLY A 321 1.62 1.13 -77.62
N ARG A 322 0.34 0.96 -77.28
CA ARG A 322 -0.11 0.34 -76.02
C ARG A 322 -0.07 -1.18 -76.08
N TYR A 323 0.50 -1.81 -75.06
CA TYR A 323 0.45 -3.25 -74.85
C TYR A 323 0.08 -3.59 -73.41
N ASP A 324 -0.56 -4.75 -73.24
CA ASP A 324 -0.89 -5.32 -71.94
C ASP A 324 0.19 -6.32 -71.53
N GLN A 325 0.64 -6.25 -70.28
CA GLN A 325 1.62 -7.13 -69.69
C GLN A 325 1.02 -7.76 -68.44
N ASN A 326 0.89 -9.09 -68.44
CA ASN A 326 0.37 -9.86 -67.31
C ASN A 326 1.32 -11.03 -67.04
N SER A 327 1.68 -11.27 -65.78
CA SER A 327 2.41 -12.47 -65.38
C SER A 327 1.88 -13.04 -64.06
N ALA A 328 2.14 -14.33 -63.83
CA ALA A 328 1.84 -15.01 -62.57
C ALA A 328 2.98 -15.99 -62.29
N GLU A 329 3.68 -15.77 -61.19
CA GLU A 329 4.98 -16.38 -60.90
C GLU A 329 5.06 -16.79 -59.42
N LEU A 330 5.78 -17.87 -59.15
CA LEU A 330 6.26 -18.19 -57.81
C LEU A 330 7.72 -17.77 -57.73
N VAL A 331 8.02 -16.82 -56.86
CA VAL A 331 9.34 -16.22 -56.71
C VAL A 331 9.96 -16.73 -55.41
N ALA A 332 11.09 -17.42 -55.53
CA ALA A 332 11.92 -17.80 -54.39
C ALA A 332 13.15 -16.89 -54.36
N SER A 333 13.34 -16.17 -53.26
CA SER A 333 14.48 -15.28 -53.04
C SER A 333 15.15 -15.60 -51.71
N MET A 334 16.48 -15.61 -51.67
CA MET A 334 17.24 -15.81 -50.43
C MET A 334 18.45 -14.90 -50.46
N ASN A 335 18.68 -14.19 -49.37
CA ASN A 335 19.92 -13.45 -49.20
C ASN A 335 21.03 -14.40 -48.76
N LEU A 336 22.14 -14.44 -49.50
CA LEU A 336 23.28 -15.29 -49.17
C LEU A 336 24.30 -14.57 -48.27
N TYR A 337 24.35 -13.24 -48.31
CA TYR A 337 25.31 -12.45 -47.55
C TYR A 337 24.90 -10.98 -47.46
N ASN A 338 24.59 -10.50 -46.25
CA ASN A 338 24.26 -9.09 -45.97
C ASN A 338 25.41 -8.31 -45.32
N GLY A 339 26.67 -8.54 -45.72
CA GLY A 339 27.79 -7.84 -45.07
C GLY A 339 27.97 -8.16 -43.57
N GLY A 340 27.41 -9.29 -43.09
CA GLY A 340 27.43 -9.68 -41.67
C GLY A 340 26.30 -9.11 -40.81
N SER A 341 25.43 -8.24 -41.35
CA SER A 341 24.33 -7.60 -40.60
C SER A 341 23.36 -8.61 -39.99
N ASP A 342 23.00 -9.66 -40.72
CA ASP A 342 22.03 -10.66 -40.24
C ASP A 342 22.56 -11.41 -39.01
N LEU A 343 23.87 -11.75 -39.00
CA LEU A 343 24.53 -12.38 -37.84
C LEU A 343 24.63 -11.41 -36.66
N ALA A 344 24.91 -10.14 -36.92
CA ALA A 344 24.93 -9.11 -35.87
C ALA A 344 23.53 -8.92 -35.25
N SER A 345 22.47 -8.92 -36.06
CA SER A 345 21.07 -8.86 -35.58
C SER A 345 20.71 -10.05 -34.70
N TYR A 346 21.09 -11.27 -35.11
CA TYR A 346 20.85 -12.47 -34.31
C TYR A 346 21.59 -12.44 -32.96
N ARG A 347 22.84 -11.95 -32.95
CA ARG A 347 23.61 -11.76 -31.71
C ARG A 347 23.01 -10.69 -30.82
N ARG A 348 22.59 -9.55 -31.38
CA ARG A 348 21.88 -8.48 -30.66
C ARG A 348 20.63 -9.02 -29.97
N GLY A 349 19.85 -9.85 -30.66
CA GLY A 349 18.67 -10.50 -30.06
C GLY A 349 19.00 -11.37 -28.85
N GLY A 350 20.22 -11.94 -28.78
CA GLY A 350 20.69 -12.62 -27.57
C GLY A 350 20.87 -11.66 -26.39
N GLU A 351 21.55 -10.53 -26.62
CA GLU A 351 21.76 -9.50 -25.60
C GLU A 351 20.45 -8.83 -25.15
N GLN A 352 19.45 -8.69 -26.05
CA GLN A 352 18.12 -8.18 -25.71
C GLN A 352 17.36 -9.12 -24.76
N ILE A 353 17.57 -10.44 -24.87
CA ILE A 353 16.99 -11.42 -23.93
C ILE A 353 17.65 -11.30 -22.57
N GLU A 354 18.99 -11.22 -22.51
CA GLU A 354 19.70 -11.02 -21.24
C GLU A 354 19.27 -9.70 -20.58
N GLN A 355 19.11 -8.62 -21.35
CA GLN A 355 18.57 -7.35 -20.85
C GLN A 355 17.16 -7.52 -20.25
N ALA A 356 16.29 -8.28 -20.90
CA ALA A 356 14.94 -8.54 -20.37
C ALA A 356 14.99 -9.37 -19.07
N MET A 357 15.90 -10.33 -18.97
CA MET A 357 16.13 -11.11 -17.75
C MET A 357 16.65 -10.23 -16.61
N ASP A 358 17.62 -9.35 -16.87
CA ASP A 358 18.15 -8.40 -15.89
C ASP A 358 17.06 -7.44 -15.38
N LEU A 359 16.15 -7.00 -16.26
CA LEU A 359 14.99 -6.18 -15.88
C LEU A 359 14.03 -6.96 -14.98
N ARG A 360 13.71 -8.22 -15.30
CA ARG A 360 12.90 -9.10 -14.44
C ARG A 360 13.57 -9.33 -13.09
N ASP A 361 14.88 -9.55 -13.04
CA ASP A 361 15.63 -9.73 -11.79
C ASP A 361 15.60 -8.46 -10.93
N LYS A 362 15.73 -7.28 -11.57
CA LYS A 362 15.58 -5.98 -10.92
C LYS A 362 14.20 -5.81 -10.31
N GLU A 363 13.14 -6.14 -11.06
CA GLU A 363 11.77 -6.07 -10.52
C GLU A 363 11.56 -7.06 -9.38
N CYS A 364 12.11 -8.27 -9.47
CA CYS A 364 12.03 -9.25 -8.40
C CYS A 364 12.62 -8.72 -7.08
N VAL A 365 13.86 -8.18 -7.12
CA VAL A 365 14.49 -7.67 -5.89
C VAL A 365 13.82 -6.40 -5.37
N GLY A 366 13.28 -5.55 -6.26
CA GLY A 366 12.53 -4.36 -5.91
C GLY A 366 11.19 -4.66 -5.26
N LEU A 367 10.45 -5.62 -5.83
CA LEU A 367 9.18 -6.10 -5.30
C LEU A 367 9.35 -6.74 -3.92
N ARG A 368 10.38 -7.59 -3.75
CA ARG A 368 10.74 -8.15 -2.45
C ARG A 368 11.00 -7.07 -1.41
N GLN A 369 11.82 -6.06 -1.74
CA GLN A 369 12.14 -4.97 -0.82
C GLN A 369 10.87 -4.19 -0.43
N THR A 370 10.06 -3.81 -1.41
CA THR A 370 8.83 -3.02 -1.20
C THR A 370 7.86 -3.76 -0.30
N THR A 371 7.60 -5.05 -0.61
CA THR A 371 6.70 -5.91 0.17
C THR A 371 7.21 -6.11 1.60
N GLN A 372 8.52 -6.33 1.78
CA GLN A 372 9.14 -6.51 3.09
C GLN A 372 9.01 -5.27 3.98
N ILE A 373 9.25 -4.08 3.40
CA ILE A 373 9.15 -2.81 4.13
C ILE A 373 7.69 -2.56 4.51
N ALA A 374 6.76 -2.62 3.56
CA ALA A 374 5.34 -2.38 3.81
C ALA A 374 4.77 -3.35 4.86
N TYR A 375 5.15 -4.62 4.82
CA TYR A 375 4.72 -5.62 5.80
C TYR A 375 5.30 -5.34 7.19
N ASN A 376 6.59 -4.97 7.28
CA ASN A 376 7.20 -4.61 8.55
C ASN A 376 6.56 -3.34 9.15
N ASP A 377 6.31 -2.33 8.34
CA ASP A 377 5.64 -1.09 8.75
C ASP A 377 4.25 -1.36 9.30
N THR A 378 3.52 -2.27 8.67
CA THR A 378 2.20 -2.71 9.17
C THR A 378 2.27 -3.24 10.61
N GLN A 379 3.20 -4.15 10.89
CA GLN A 379 3.37 -4.73 12.24
C GLN A 379 3.80 -3.64 13.24
N ARG A 380 4.83 -2.86 12.88
CA ARG A 380 5.38 -1.78 13.70
C ARG A 380 4.34 -0.73 14.07
N LEU A 381 3.56 -0.26 13.10
CA LEU A 381 2.57 0.82 13.31
C LEU A 381 1.39 0.34 14.17
N ARG A 382 0.98 -0.92 14.06
CA ARG A 382 -0.09 -1.49 14.88
C ARG A 382 0.31 -1.58 16.34
N GLU A 383 1.51 -2.11 16.61
CA GLU A 383 2.07 -2.18 17.95
C GLU A 383 2.29 -0.77 18.52
N GLN A 384 2.90 0.14 17.74
CA GLN A 384 3.12 1.53 18.14
C GLN A 384 1.82 2.28 18.50
N ARG A 385 0.72 2.02 17.77
CA ARG A 385 -0.58 2.64 18.01
C ARG A 385 -1.11 2.36 19.41
N GLU A 386 -0.83 1.19 19.97
CA GLU A 386 -1.26 0.81 21.33
C GLU A 386 -0.58 1.70 22.39
N TYR A 387 0.74 1.82 22.32
CA TYR A 387 1.52 2.67 23.23
C TYR A 387 1.20 4.16 23.08
N LEU A 388 0.98 4.64 21.86
CA LEU A 388 0.57 6.02 21.61
C LEU A 388 -0.81 6.32 22.18
N ASN A 389 -1.75 5.37 22.11
CA ASN A 389 -3.07 5.53 22.71
C ASN A 389 -2.99 5.56 24.24
N GLU A 390 -2.15 4.73 24.84
CA GLU A 390 -1.92 4.73 26.29
C GLU A 390 -1.31 6.07 26.75
N HIS A 391 -0.29 6.57 26.05
CA HIS A 391 0.30 7.90 26.33
C HIS A 391 -0.77 9.00 26.23
N ARG A 392 -1.55 9.01 25.14
CA ARG A 392 -2.64 9.99 24.95
C ARG A 392 -3.66 9.96 26.09
N GLN A 393 -4.10 8.77 26.53
CA GLN A 393 -5.05 8.63 27.63
C GLN A 393 -4.47 9.01 29.00
N SER A 394 -3.19 8.75 29.21
CA SER A 394 -2.48 9.17 30.43
C SER A 394 -2.43 10.69 30.53
N ILE A 395 -2.03 11.36 29.45
CA ILE A 395 -1.94 12.82 29.39
C ILE A 395 -3.32 13.48 29.49
N ASP A 396 -4.38 12.88 28.92
CA ASP A 396 -5.75 13.38 29.06
C ASP A 396 -6.19 13.47 30.53
N ARG A 397 -5.88 12.44 31.33
CA ARG A 397 -6.16 12.42 32.77
C ARG A 397 -5.38 13.51 33.53
N VAL A 398 -4.10 13.68 33.19
CA VAL A 398 -3.24 14.72 33.80
C VAL A 398 -3.77 16.12 33.50
N ARG A 399 -4.10 16.38 32.23
CA ARG A 399 -4.67 17.63 31.76
C ARG A 399 -5.94 18.02 32.50
N GLY A 400 -6.89 17.08 32.63
CA GLY A 400 -8.13 17.31 33.38
C GLY A 400 -7.89 17.64 34.86
N ALA A 401 -6.95 16.95 35.51
CA ALA A 401 -6.59 17.21 36.90
C ALA A 401 -5.89 18.57 37.08
N TYR A 402 -4.98 18.94 36.18
CA TYR A 402 -4.28 20.22 36.24
C TYR A 402 -5.22 21.40 36.00
N GLN A 403 -6.19 21.27 35.10
CA GLN A 403 -7.21 22.29 34.89
C GLN A 403 -8.01 22.56 36.17
N GLN A 404 -8.48 21.50 36.85
CA GLN A 404 -9.24 21.62 38.10
C GLN A 404 -8.41 22.28 39.22
N GLN A 405 -7.14 21.89 39.36
CA GLN A 405 -6.24 22.48 40.36
C GLN A 405 -5.89 23.94 40.04
N PHE A 406 -5.78 24.30 38.77
CA PHE A 406 -5.55 25.68 38.34
C PHE A 406 -6.75 26.58 38.63
N ASP A 407 -7.97 26.07 38.42
CA ASP A 407 -9.20 26.80 38.70
C ASP A 407 -9.34 27.17 40.19
N ILE A 408 -8.82 26.34 41.10
CA ILE A 408 -8.75 26.60 42.55
C ILE A 408 -7.45 27.28 43.01
N GLY A 409 -6.52 27.56 42.08
CA GLY A 409 -5.27 28.29 42.35
C GLY A 409 -4.13 27.45 42.96
N GLU A 410 -4.23 26.11 42.92
CA GLU A 410 -3.21 25.18 43.46
C GLU A 410 -2.14 24.78 42.41
N ARG A 411 -2.39 25.02 41.13
CA ARG A 411 -1.47 24.68 40.01
C ARG A 411 -1.08 25.93 39.22
N THR A 412 0.06 25.88 38.52
CA THR A 412 0.53 27.02 37.71
C THR A 412 -0.11 27.03 36.33
N LEU A 413 -0.23 28.23 35.74
CA LEU A 413 -0.66 28.37 34.34
C LEU A 413 0.26 27.59 33.39
N LEU A 414 1.57 27.59 33.64
CA LEU A 414 2.55 26.87 32.83
C LEU A 414 2.20 25.37 32.76
N ASP A 415 1.92 24.74 33.91
CA ASP A 415 1.57 23.31 33.95
C ASP A 415 0.31 22.99 33.12
N VAL A 416 -0.72 23.86 33.17
CA VAL A 416 -1.94 23.70 32.37
C VAL A 416 -1.63 23.80 30.88
N LEU A 417 -0.92 24.86 30.48
CA LEU A 417 -0.59 25.10 29.07
C LEU A 417 0.31 24.02 28.50
N ASP A 418 1.24 23.51 29.29
CA ASP A 418 2.12 22.41 28.89
C ASP A 418 1.33 21.10 28.76
N SER A 419 0.38 20.82 29.67
CA SER A 419 -0.48 19.62 29.57
C SER A 419 -1.44 19.65 28.38
N GLU A 420 -1.96 20.82 27.99
CA GLU A 420 -2.79 20.97 26.78
C GLU A 420 -1.97 20.74 25.50
N ASN A 421 -0.74 21.28 25.44
CA ASN A 421 0.12 21.08 24.28
C ASN A 421 0.60 19.62 24.17
N GLU A 422 0.97 18.99 25.29
CA GLU A 422 1.35 17.57 25.32
C GLU A 422 0.18 16.67 24.88
N TYR A 423 -1.06 16.97 25.29
CA TYR A 423 -2.23 16.23 24.83
C TYR A 423 -2.46 16.40 23.33
N PHE A 424 -2.28 17.61 22.80
CA PHE A 424 -2.37 17.88 21.37
C PHE A 424 -1.33 17.07 20.60
N ASP A 425 -0.06 17.12 21.00
CA ASP A 425 1.03 16.40 20.34
C ASP A 425 0.84 14.86 20.44
N ALA A 426 0.44 14.34 21.61
CA ALA A 426 0.12 12.92 21.78
C ALA A 426 -1.06 12.48 20.90
N SER A 427 -2.10 13.32 20.78
CA SER A 427 -3.26 13.04 19.92
C SER A 427 -2.88 13.04 18.44
N ARG A 428 -2.04 13.98 17.99
CA ARG A 428 -1.52 13.99 16.61
C ARG A 428 -0.71 12.73 16.30
N ALA A 429 0.19 12.34 17.20
CA ALA A 429 1.01 11.14 17.01
C ALA A 429 0.13 9.88 16.88
N TYR A 430 -0.88 9.73 17.74
CA TYR A 430 -1.84 8.62 17.67
C TYR A 430 -2.65 8.62 16.37
N VAL A 431 -3.19 9.77 15.96
CA VAL A 431 -3.95 9.92 14.72
C VAL A 431 -3.08 9.57 13.51
N ASN A 432 -1.84 10.08 13.44
CA ASN A 432 -0.91 9.75 12.36
C ASN A 432 -0.67 8.24 12.28
N ALA A 433 -0.31 7.59 13.40
CA ALA A 433 -0.06 6.16 13.44
C ALA A 433 -1.30 5.32 13.03
N GLN A 434 -2.51 5.76 13.38
CA GLN A 434 -3.75 5.09 12.98
C GLN A 434 -3.92 5.08 11.45
N TYR A 435 -3.78 6.23 10.81
CA TYR A 435 -3.96 6.35 9.36
C TYR A 435 -2.77 5.74 8.59
N ASP A 436 -1.54 5.89 9.08
CA ASP A 436 -0.35 5.29 8.47
C ASP A 436 -0.44 3.75 8.49
N ALA A 437 -1.00 3.14 9.55
CA ALA A 437 -1.21 1.69 9.60
C ALA A 437 -2.16 1.21 8.50
N ALA A 438 -3.26 1.92 8.27
CA ALA A 438 -4.20 1.58 7.20
C ALA A 438 -3.58 1.74 5.81
N ILE A 439 -2.74 2.77 5.61
CA ILE A 439 -2.00 2.98 4.36
C ILE A 439 -1.01 1.83 4.13
N ALA A 440 -0.24 1.45 5.15
CA ALA A 440 0.70 0.33 5.08
C ALA A 440 0.02 -1.00 4.73
N ASP A 441 -1.16 -1.27 5.29
CA ASP A 441 -1.96 -2.46 4.92
C ASP A 441 -2.29 -2.47 3.41
N SER A 442 -2.66 -1.31 2.86
CA SER A 442 -2.97 -1.17 1.43
C SER A 442 -1.74 -1.32 0.53
N GLU A 443 -0.56 -0.88 0.99
CA GLU A 443 0.71 -1.02 0.27
C GLU A 443 1.11 -2.50 0.13
N VAL A 444 0.93 -3.29 1.19
CA VAL A 444 1.18 -4.74 1.13
C VAL A 444 0.28 -5.39 0.08
N LEU A 445 -1.03 -5.11 0.12
CA LEU A 445 -1.98 -5.67 -0.85
C LEU A 445 -1.71 -5.21 -2.28
N ALA A 446 -1.35 -3.94 -2.50
CA ALA A 446 -1.02 -3.42 -3.81
C ALA A 446 0.26 -4.06 -4.36
N SER A 447 1.28 -4.25 -3.50
CA SER A 447 2.51 -4.95 -3.90
C SER A 447 2.22 -6.39 -4.36
N MET A 448 1.21 -7.04 -3.77
CA MET A 448 0.77 -8.37 -4.19
C MET A 448 -0.17 -8.39 -5.40
N GLY A 449 -0.59 -7.23 -5.92
CA GLY A 449 -1.60 -7.15 -6.98
C GLY A 449 -3.01 -7.56 -6.52
N GLN A 450 -3.31 -7.36 -5.24
CA GLN A 450 -4.54 -7.83 -4.58
C GLN A 450 -5.39 -6.69 -4.02
N LEU A 451 -4.97 -5.42 -4.09
CA LEU A 451 -5.70 -4.31 -3.46
C LEU A 451 -7.05 -4.08 -4.15
N LEU A 452 -7.10 -4.08 -5.47
CA LEU A 452 -8.37 -3.91 -6.21
C LEU A 452 -9.37 -5.02 -5.86
N THR A 453 -8.90 -6.26 -5.81
CA THR A 453 -9.70 -7.41 -5.40
C THR A 453 -10.16 -7.28 -3.96
N ALA A 454 -9.29 -6.80 -3.06
CA ALA A 454 -9.62 -6.56 -1.67
C ALA A 454 -10.66 -5.45 -1.48
N LEU A 455 -10.74 -4.48 -2.39
CA LEU A 455 -11.72 -3.40 -2.35
C LEU A 455 -13.01 -3.70 -3.13
N ASP A 456 -13.11 -4.88 -3.75
CA ASP A 456 -14.20 -5.29 -4.65
C ASP A 456 -14.38 -4.31 -5.82
N VAL A 457 -13.26 -3.85 -6.38
CA VAL A 457 -13.20 -2.89 -7.49
C VAL A 457 -12.53 -3.57 -8.68
N ALA A 458 -13.12 -3.38 -9.86
CA ALA A 458 -12.56 -3.87 -11.12
C ALA A 458 -12.88 -2.90 -12.26
N ARG A 459 -12.00 -2.89 -13.27
CA ARG A 459 -12.26 -2.18 -14.52
C ARG A 459 -13.17 -3.06 -15.41
N GLU A 460 -14.38 -2.59 -15.72
CA GLU A 460 -15.42 -3.41 -16.38
C GLU A 460 -15.08 -3.83 -17.82
N ASP A 461 -14.27 -3.05 -18.53
CA ASP A 461 -13.88 -3.26 -19.93
C ASP A 461 -12.59 -4.09 -20.09
N MET A 462 -11.93 -4.47 -18.99
CA MET A 462 -10.71 -5.29 -19.05
C MET A 462 -11.04 -6.74 -19.44
N PRO A 463 -10.43 -7.29 -20.51
CA PRO A 463 -10.65 -8.68 -20.90
C PRO A 463 -10.01 -9.66 -19.92
N SER A 464 -10.55 -10.86 -19.84
CA SER A 464 -9.92 -11.96 -19.11
C SER A 464 -8.73 -12.54 -19.87
N LEU A 465 -7.77 -13.14 -19.14
CA LEU A 465 -6.62 -13.83 -19.76
C LEU A 465 -7.07 -14.91 -20.77
N GLY A 466 -8.16 -15.62 -20.46
CA GLY A 466 -8.72 -16.63 -21.36
C GLY A 466 -9.26 -16.05 -22.67
N GLU A 467 -9.82 -14.84 -22.66
CA GLU A 467 -10.22 -14.12 -23.88
C GLU A 467 -9.01 -13.67 -24.70
N LEU A 468 -7.88 -13.40 -24.04
CA LEU A 468 -6.60 -13.09 -24.70
C LEU A 468 -5.85 -14.34 -25.20
N GLY A 469 -6.37 -15.54 -24.96
CA GLY A 469 -5.73 -16.80 -25.34
C GLY A 469 -4.51 -17.15 -24.48
N SER A 470 -4.43 -16.63 -23.25
CA SER A 470 -3.36 -16.89 -22.29
C SER A 470 -3.89 -17.62 -21.05
N GLU A 471 -3.10 -18.55 -20.52
CA GLU A 471 -3.35 -19.20 -19.23
C GLU A 471 -2.71 -18.43 -18.06
N GLY A 472 -2.02 -17.31 -18.35
CA GLY A 472 -1.22 -16.55 -17.40
C GLY A 472 0.26 -16.94 -17.42
N VAL A 473 1.02 -16.36 -16.50
CA VAL A 473 2.44 -16.63 -16.32
C VAL A 473 2.61 -17.86 -15.42
N ASP A 474 3.38 -18.85 -15.89
CA ASP A 474 3.78 -20.00 -15.08
C ASP A 474 5.02 -19.65 -14.26
N MET A 475 4.93 -19.80 -12.94
CA MET A 475 6.00 -19.45 -12.01
C MET A 475 6.98 -20.63 -11.86
N ASP A 476 8.09 -20.56 -12.57
CA ASP A 476 9.23 -21.46 -12.33
C ASP A 476 9.97 -21.02 -11.06
N PRO A 477 10.25 -21.91 -10.08
CA PRO A 477 11.10 -21.57 -8.94
C PRO A 477 12.45 -20.93 -9.31
N ASP A 478 13.01 -21.28 -10.47
CA ASP A 478 14.27 -20.68 -10.98
C ASP A 478 14.07 -19.26 -11.56
N SER A 479 12.82 -18.86 -11.79
CA SER A 479 12.46 -17.53 -12.32
C SER A 479 12.23 -16.47 -11.23
N VAL A 480 12.20 -16.91 -9.97
CA VAL A 480 11.91 -16.08 -8.80
C VAL A 480 13.17 -15.92 -7.93
N CYS A 481 13.37 -14.72 -7.41
CA CYS A 481 14.48 -14.44 -6.51
C CYS A 481 14.17 -14.94 -5.08
N PRO A 482 15.18 -15.21 -4.24
CA PRO A 482 14.95 -15.75 -2.90
C PRO A 482 14.04 -14.85 -2.04
N SER A 483 12.96 -15.43 -1.50
CA SER A 483 11.96 -14.74 -0.67
C SER A 483 12.48 -14.32 0.72
N GLN A 484 13.64 -14.84 1.13
CA GLN A 484 14.28 -14.54 2.41
C GLN A 484 14.63 -13.05 2.53
N GLY A 485 14.31 -12.47 3.69
CA GLY A 485 14.57 -11.08 4.05
C GLY A 485 14.94 -10.91 5.51
N PRO A 486 15.19 -9.67 5.96
CA PRO A 486 15.33 -9.37 7.38
C PRO A 486 14.04 -9.78 8.11
N GLY A 487 14.21 -10.42 9.27
CA GLY A 487 13.09 -10.73 10.16
C GLY A 487 12.46 -9.45 10.71
N GLY A 488 11.15 -9.48 10.96
CA GLY A 488 10.51 -8.45 11.77
C GLY A 488 11.00 -8.48 13.22
N PHE A 489 10.64 -7.46 13.98
CA PHE A 489 10.91 -7.34 15.40
C PHE A 489 9.70 -6.72 16.09
N THR A 490 9.48 -7.08 17.34
CA THR A 490 8.53 -6.47 18.26
C THR A 490 9.27 -5.58 19.26
N LEU A 491 8.56 -4.78 20.05
CA LEU A 491 9.19 -4.07 21.16
C LEU A 491 9.79 -5.06 22.16
N GLU A 492 9.13 -6.20 22.41
CA GLU A 492 9.61 -7.26 23.30
C GLU A 492 10.98 -7.80 22.86
N ASP A 493 11.15 -8.06 21.56
CA ASP A 493 12.43 -8.50 20.99
C ASP A 493 13.56 -7.48 21.23
N LEU A 494 13.24 -6.18 21.14
CA LEU A 494 14.23 -5.10 21.28
C LEU A 494 14.60 -4.82 22.73
N ILE A 495 13.66 -4.97 23.66
CA ILE A 495 13.91 -4.73 25.10
C ILE A 495 14.46 -5.98 25.80
N GLY A 496 14.18 -7.19 25.29
CA GLY A 496 14.68 -8.44 25.85
C GLY A 496 16.20 -8.45 26.00
N ASP A 497 16.91 -7.97 24.97
CA ASP A 497 18.39 -7.86 24.98
C ASP A 497 18.91 -6.74 25.91
N MET A 498 18.07 -5.77 26.29
CA MET A 498 18.45 -4.66 27.17
C MET A 498 18.38 -5.01 28.65
N ASN A 499 17.67 -6.08 29.01
CA ASN A 499 17.57 -6.55 30.39
C ASN A 499 18.82 -7.35 30.85
N GLY A 500 19.90 -7.36 30.06
CA GLY A 500 21.09 -8.17 30.29
C GLY A 500 20.84 -9.63 29.90
N PRO A 501 21.87 -10.49 29.87
CA PRO A 501 21.63 -11.91 29.70
C PRO A 501 20.88 -12.38 30.96
N GLU A 502 19.56 -12.47 30.87
CA GLU A 502 18.86 -13.51 31.59
C GLU A 502 19.56 -14.80 31.14
N GLN A 503 20.35 -15.38 32.05
CA GLN A 503 20.76 -16.76 31.87
C GLN A 503 19.50 -17.55 31.53
N PRO A 504 19.56 -18.51 30.59
CA PRO A 504 18.39 -19.27 30.21
C PRO A 504 17.84 -19.95 31.47
N VAL A 505 16.83 -19.33 32.08
CA VAL A 505 15.88 -20.02 32.91
C VAL A 505 15.11 -20.84 31.91
N GLU A 506 15.56 -22.09 31.75
CA GLU A 506 14.73 -23.17 31.24
C GLU A 506 13.31 -22.90 31.71
N SER A 507 12.41 -22.76 30.74
CA SER A 507 10.96 -22.61 30.91
C SER A 507 10.49 -23.29 32.19
N THR A 508 10.46 -22.54 33.29
CA THR A 508 9.93 -23.07 34.54
C THR A 508 8.44 -22.91 34.39
N GLN A 509 7.81 -24.07 34.31
CA GLN A 509 6.39 -24.29 34.19
C GLN A 509 5.58 -23.21 34.91
N ALA A 510 4.50 -22.78 34.27
CA ALA A 510 3.45 -21.97 34.87
C ALA A 510 3.31 -22.30 36.36
N SER A 511 3.50 -21.28 37.20
CA SER A 511 3.35 -21.31 38.65
C SER A 511 1.91 -21.74 38.99
N THR A 512 1.68 -23.05 39.00
CA THR A 512 0.42 -23.67 39.37
C THR A 512 0.31 -23.57 40.88
N ALA A 513 -0.84 -23.08 41.35
CA ALA A 513 -1.15 -23.00 42.78
C ALA A 513 -0.91 -24.37 43.44
N PRO A 514 -0.42 -24.40 44.69
CA PRO A 514 -0.16 -25.64 45.41
C PRO A 514 -1.45 -26.46 45.55
N THR A 515 -1.33 -27.79 45.52
CA THR A 515 -2.49 -28.71 45.64
C THR A 515 -2.83 -29.03 47.11
N GLN A 516 -2.03 -28.51 48.04
CA GLN A 516 -2.14 -28.70 49.49
C GLN A 516 -2.47 -27.38 50.19
N GLU A 517 -3.14 -27.47 51.36
CA GLU A 517 -3.33 -26.31 52.25
C GLU A 517 -1.97 -25.78 52.74
N PRO A 518 -1.85 -24.46 52.99
CA PRO A 518 -0.60 -23.86 53.40
C PRO A 518 -0.14 -24.35 54.78
N ASP A 519 1.14 -24.70 54.90
CA ASP A 519 1.73 -25.13 56.17
C ASP A 519 1.83 -23.98 57.17
N VAL A 520 2.05 -22.76 56.67
CA VAL A 520 2.15 -21.54 57.48
C VAL A 520 1.29 -20.44 56.88
N THR A 521 0.47 -19.81 57.70
CA THR A 521 -0.28 -18.59 57.33
C THR A 521 0.07 -17.48 58.30
N MET A 522 0.54 -16.37 57.77
CA MET A 522 0.99 -15.21 58.55
C MET A 522 0.14 -13.99 58.21
N SER A 523 -0.12 -13.12 59.19
CA SER A 523 -0.84 -11.87 58.97
C SER A 523 0.05 -10.85 58.26
N ALA A 524 -0.41 -10.28 57.15
CA ALA A 524 0.32 -9.24 56.43
C ALA A 524 0.40 -7.94 57.25
N ASP A 525 -0.58 -7.67 58.14
CA ASP A 525 -0.55 -6.49 59.03
C ASP A 525 0.55 -6.60 60.10
N ALA A 526 0.93 -7.83 60.45
CA ALA A 526 2.05 -8.08 61.36
C ALA A 526 3.38 -8.03 60.61
N LEU A 527 3.44 -8.70 59.45
CA LEU A 527 4.66 -8.83 58.64
C LEU A 527 5.14 -7.51 58.04
N PHE A 528 4.25 -6.62 57.62
CA PHE A 528 4.60 -5.44 56.85
C PHE A 528 4.11 -4.14 57.49
N GLU A 529 4.79 -3.04 57.18
CA GLU A 529 4.25 -1.71 57.47
C GLU A 529 2.97 -1.45 56.65
N THR A 530 2.07 -0.61 57.18
CA THR A 530 0.77 -0.33 56.56
C THR A 530 0.94 0.18 55.12
N GLY A 531 0.30 -0.49 54.16
CA GLY A 531 0.34 -0.13 52.74
C GLY A 531 1.67 -0.43 52.03
N SER A 532 2.57 -1.19 52.65
CA SER A 532 3.91 -1.45 52.14
C SER A 532 4.21 -2.96 52.05
N ALA A 533 5.30 -3.30 51.36
CA ALA A 533 5.91 -4.63 51.35
C ALA A 533 7.19 -4.70 52.21
N TRP A 534 7.51 -3.64 52.95
CA TRP A 534 8.68 -3.58 53.81
C TRP A 534 8.43 -4.38 55.09
N LEU A 535 9.25 -5.42 55.30
CA LEU A 535 9.14 -6.31 56.47
C LEU A 535 9.42 -5.55 57.78
N ASN A 536 8.55 -5.74 58.76
CA ASN A 536 8.69 -5.19 60.10
C ASN A 536 9.88 -5.87 60.81
N PRO A 537 10.88 -5.12 61.32
CA PRO A 537 12.03 -5.69 62.01
C PRO A 537 11.70 -6.60 63.19
N ASN A 538 10.53 -6.41 63.82
CA ASN A 538 10.08 -7.19 64.98
C ASN A 538 9.50 -8.57 64.65
N VAL A 539 9.24 -8.88 63.37
CA VAL A 539 8.61 -10.15 62.92
C VAL A 539 9.62 -11.10 62.26
N ARG A 540 10.88 -10.66 62.17
CA ARG A 540 12.01 -11.45 61.65
C ARG A 540 12.20 -12.79 62.36
N SER A 541 11.90 -12.88 63.65
CA SER A 541 12.05 -14.14 64.40
C SER A 541 11.14 -15.27 63.90
N GLU A 542 9.91 -14.98 63.45
CA GLU A 542 9.01 -16.01 62.92
C GLU A 542 9.48 -16.51 61.53
N LEU A 543 10.00 -15.60 60.71
CA LEU A 543 10.59 -15.94 59.42
C LEU A 543 11.94 -16.66 59.56
N ASP A 544 12.73 -16.34 60.59
CA ASP A 544 13.98 -17.03 60.91
C ASP A 544 13.73 -18.48 61.32
N GLU A 545 12.68 -18.74 62.12
CA GLU A 545 12.23 -20.09 62.47
C GLU A 545 11.78 -20.87 61.23
N LEU A 546 10.94 -20.26 60.37
CA LEU A 546 10.53 -20.86 59.10
C LEU A 546 11.72 -21.18 58.18
N ALA A 547 12.69 -20.27 58.07
CA ALA A 547 13.91 -20.50 57.30
C ALA A 547 14.78 -21.63 57.90
N ALA A 548 14.82 -21.76 59.22
CA ALA A 548 15.53 -22.86 59.88
C ALA A 548 14.85 -24.21 59.63
N ASP A 549 13.51 -24.25 59.60
CA ASP A 549 12.73 -25.45 59.30
C ASP A 549 12.89 -25.89 57.85
N ILE A 550 12.82 -24.95 56.89
CA ILE A 550 13.04 -25.23 55.46
C ILE A 550 14.44 -25.79 55.21
N ARG A 551 15.48 -25.21 55.83
CA ARG A 551 16.87 -25.66 55.65
C ARG A 551 17.17 -27.03 56.27
N GLN A 552 16.33 -27.51 57.18
CA GLN A 552 16.48 -28.85 57.76
C GLN A 552 15.80 -29.95 56.91
N ARG A 553 15.11 -29.56 55.83
CA ARG A 553 14.39 -30.48 54.93
C ARG A 553 15.12 -30.64 53.60
N ASP A 554 15.65 -31.83 53.37
CA ASP A 554 16.27 -32.22 52.08
C ASP A 554 15.26 -32.82 51.09
N ASP A 555 13.99 -32.92 51.46
CA ASP A 555 12.92 -33.57 50.70
C ASP A 555 12.00 -32.58 49.97
N LEU A 556 12.25 -31.27 50.10
CA LEU A 556 11.48 -30.20 49.49
C LEU A 556 11.79 -30.07 48.00
N GLN A 557 10.75 -30.02 47.20
CA GLN A 557 10.81 -29.68 45.78
C GLN A 557 10.50 -28.20 45.56
N ARG A 558 9.57 -27.65 46.34
CA ARG A 558 9.07 -26.27 46.18
C ARG A 558 8.58 -25.69 47.51
N VAL A 559 8.89 -24.43 47.73
CA VAL A 559 8.36 -23.57 48.78
C VAL A 559 7.56 -22.47 48.09
N PHE A 560 6.24 -22.60 48.11
CA PHE A 560 5.32 -21.69 47.44
C PHE A 560 4.82 -20.62 48.41
N ILE A 561 5.01 -19.35 48.08
CA ILE A 561 4.67 -18.20 48.92
C ILE A 561 3.58 -17.38 48.22
N ALA A 562 2.39 -17.36 48.81
CA ALA A 562 1.23 -16.67 48.27
C ALA A 562 0.92 -15.39 49.06
N GLY A 563 0.84 -14.25 48.38
CA GLY A 563 0.43 -12.98 48.97
C GLY A 563 -1.03 -12.66 48.70
N HIS A 564 -1.78 -12.23 49.71
CA HIS A 564 -3.20 -11.87 49.60
C HIS A 564 -3.49 -10.48 50.20
N ALA A 565 -4.49 -9.81 49.64
CA ALA A 565 -5.01 -8.51 50.06
C ALA A 565 -6.51 -8.58 50.38
N ASP A 566 -7.04 -7.54 51.04
CA ASP A 566 -8.48 -7.38 51.24
C ASP A 566 -9.13 -6.61 50.07
N ASN A 567 -10.45 -6.42 50.13
CA ASN A 567 -11.20 -5.71 49.09
C ASN A 567 -11.23 -4.18 49.21
N THR A 568 -10.42 -3.56 50.08
CA THR A 568 -10.43 -2.10 50.26
C THR A 568 -9.57 -1.37 49.23
N GLY A 569 -8.60 -2.06 48.62
CA GLY A 569 -7.84 -1.58 47.45
C GLY A 569 -8.43 -2.07 46.12
N SER A 570 -8.14 -1.36 45.02
CA SER A 570 -8.44 -1.83 43.66
C SER A 570 -7.43 -2.90 43.21
N ASP A 571 -7.77 -3.71 42.21
CA ASP A 571 -6.88 -4.74 41.66
C ASP A 571 -5.53 -4.16 41.19
N ALA A 572 -5.54 -2.99 40.54
CA ALA A 572 -4.33 -2.26 40.13
C ALA A 572 -3.39 -1.87 41.29
N VAL A 573 -3.86 -1.92 42.53
CA VAL A 573 -3.07 -1.65 43.75
C VAL A 573 -2.79 -2.96 44.49
N ASN A 574 -3.80 -3.81 44.64
CA ASN A 574 -3.73 -5.05 45.41
C ASN A 574 -2.88 -6.13 44.73
N ASP A 575 -2.96 -6.26 43.41
CA ASP A 575 -2.20 -7.27 42.66
C ASP A 575 -0.69 -7.04 42.78
N PRO A 576 -0.14 -5.86 42.43
CA PRO A 576 1.29 -5.61 42.60
C PRO A 576 1.73 -5.61 44.07
N LEU A 577 0.90 -5.11 45.00
CA LEU A 577 1.26 -5.11 46.43
C LEU A 577 1.32 -6.52 47.03
N SER A 578 0.38 -7.39 46.66
CA SER A 578 0.35 -8.78 47.13
C SER A 578 1.53 -9.59 46.58
N GLN A 579 1.90 -9.37 45.31
CA GLN A 579 3.08 -9.98 44.70
C GLN A 579 4.36 -9.49 45.40
N ALA A 580 4.53 -8.17 45.54
CA ALA A 580 5.72 -7.59 46.19
C ALA A 580 5.90 -8.08 47.64
N ARG A 581 4.81 -8.35 48.36
CA ARG A 581 4.86 -8.93 49.72
C ARG A 581 5.33 -10.38 49.73
N ALA A 582 4.86 -11.19 48.78
CA ALA A 582 5.32 -12.56 48.62
C ALA A 582 6.82 -12.59 48.27
N ASP A 583 7.24 -11.72 47.35
CA ASP A 583 8.65 -11.55 46.96
C ASP A 583 9.52 -11.11 48.14
N SER A 584 9.05 -10.17 48.95
CA SER A 584 9.79 -9.70 50.13
C SER A 584 10.02 -10.79 51.17
N VAL A 585 9.05 -11.71 51.34
CA VAL A 585 9.20 -12.89 52.22
C VAL A 585 10.18 -13.89 51.62
N ALA A 586 10.10 -14.15 50.32
CA ALA A 586 11.04 -15.03 49.63
C ALA A 586 12.48 -14.52 49.70
N GLU A 587 12.68 -13.23 49.45
CA GLU A 587 13.99 -12.57 49.55
C GLU A 587 14.56 -12.71 50.96
N TYR A 588 13.75 -12.47 51.99
CA TYR A 588 14.16 -12.65 53.37
C TYR A 588 14.56 -14.10 53.69
N LEU A 589 13.78 -15.09 53.25
CA LEU A 589 14.10 -16.51 53.45
C LEU A 589 15.40 -16.89 52.73
N ALA A 590 15.63 -16.35 51.53
CA ALA A 590 16.88 -16.54 50.78
C ALA A 590 18.09 -15.92 51.52
N GLU A 591 17.94 -14.73 52.10
CA GLU A 591 18.97 -14.10 52.94
C GLU A 591 19.32 -14.96 54.17
N GLN A 592 18.35 -15.69 54.73
CA GLN A 592 18.57 -16.64 55.82
C GLN A 592 19.13 -18.00 55.36
N GLY A 593 19.42 -18.15 54.06
CA GLY A 593 20.11 -19.29 53.48
C GLY A 593 19.21 -20.39 52.91
N VAL A 594 17.93 -20.12 52.66
CA VAL A 594 17.08 -21.00 51.84
C VAL A 594 17.50 -20.88 50.37
N SER A 595 17.60 -22.01 49.66
CA SER A 595 17.95 -21.99 48.24
C SER A 595 16.89 -21.23 47.43
N GLN A 596 17.31 -20.26 46.62
CA GLN A 596 16.40 -19.51 45.75
C GLN A 596 15.67 -20.42 44.75
N GLU A 597 16.30 -21.54 44.35
CA GLU A 597 15.71 -22.52 43.43
C GLU A 597 14.47 -23.22 44.00
N LEU A 598 14.31 -23.25 45.33
CA LEU A 598 13.14 -23.81 45.99
C LEU A 598 11.99 -22.80 46.11
N LEU A 599 12.26 -21.50 46.03
CA LEU A 599 11.29 -20.45 46.34
C LEU A 599 10.48 -20.07 45.10
N GLN A 600 9.15 -20.09 45.21
CA GLN A 600 8.23 -19.58 44.20
C GLN A 600 7.22 -18.64 44.85
N THR A 601 6.92 -17.51 44.20
CA THR A 601 6.02 -16.49 44.74
C THR A 601 4.84 -16.23 43.82
N ARG A 602 3.68 -15.87 44.41
CA ARG A 602 2.50 -15.45 43.66
C ARG A 602 1.65 -14.46 44.47
N GLY A 603 1.33 -13.32 43.89
CA GLY A 603 0.30 -12.40 44.38
C GLY A 603 -1.08 -12.78 43.85
N TYR A 604 -2.06 -12.92 44.75
CA TYR A 604 -3.46 -13.20 44.42
C TYR A 604 -4.38 -11.98 44.57
N GLY A 605 -3.83 -10.83 44.95
CA GLY A 605 -4.62 -9.62 45.21
C GLY A 605 -5.77 -9.91 46.17
N SER A 606 -6.98 -9.45 45.84
CA SER A 606 -8.19 -9.67 46.65
C SER A 606 -9.02 -10.90 46.19
N GLN A 607 -8.49 -11.69 45.25
CA GLN A 607 -9.25 -12.67 44.47
C GLN A 607 -9.58 -13.97 45.24
N ASP A 608 -8.90 -14.23 46.37
CA ASP A 608 -9.08 -15.44 47.18
C ASP A 608 -9.24 -15.14 48.69
N PRO A 609 -10.43 -14.69 49.13
CA PRO A 609 -10.71 -14.36 50.52
C PRO A 609 -11.08 -15.58 51.37
N VAL A 610 -10.42 -15.74 52.51
CA VAL A 610 -10.69 -16.80 53.52
C VAL A 610 -11.73 -16.38 54.57
N ALA A 611 -12.11 -15.10 54.60
CA ALA A 611 -13.13 -14.55 55.49
C ALA A 611 -13.96 -13.44 54.80
N SER A 612 -15.13 -13.11 55.35
CA SER A 612 -15.95 -12.01 54.83
C SER A 612 -15.22 -10.66 54.93
N ASN A 613 -15.12 -9.96 53.81
CA ASN A 613 -14.53 -8.62 53.76
C ASN A 613 -15.42 -7.52 54.39
N ASP A 614 -16.63 -7.85 54.83
CA ASP A 614 -17.58 -6.88 55.39
C ASP A 614 -17.22 -6.47 56.82
N THR A 615 -16.43 -7.30 57.53
CA THR A 615 -15.99 -7.03 58.91
C THR A 615 -14.50 -6.72 58.96
N ALA A 616 -14.09 -5.87 59.91
CA ALA A 616 -12.67 -5.52 60.08
C ALA A 616 -11.80 -6.77 60.37
N ASP A 617 -12.31 -7.69 61.19
CA ASP A 617 -11.65 -8.96 61.53
C ASP A 617 -11.53 -9.90 60.31
N GLY A 618 -12.50 -9.87 59.39
CA GLY A 618 -12.43 -10.65 58.16
C GLY A 618 -11.45 -10.05 57.14
N ARG A 619 -11.42 -8.71 57.00
CA ARG A 619 -10.41 -8.04 56.16
C ARG A 619 -8.99 -8.26 56.68
N SER A 620 -8.77 -8.27 57.99
CA SER A 620 -7.43 -8.56 58.54
C SER A 620 -6.99 -10.00 58.26
N ARG A 621 -7.92 -10.96 58.28
CA ARG A 621 -7.63 -12.35 57.89
C ARG A 621 -7.34 -12.51 56.39
N ASN A 622 -7.93 -11.69 55.53
CA ASN A 622 -7.67 -11.74 54.09
C ASN A 622 -6.33 -11.09 53.69
N ARG A 623 -5.81 -10.15 54.51
CA ARG A 623 -4.45 -9.61 54.36
C ARG A 623 -3.44 -10.56 54.99
N ARG A 624 -2.97 -11.53 54.21
CA ARG A 624 -2.12 -12.62 54.70
C ARG A 624 -1.05 -13.02 53.70
N VAL A 625 -0.03 -13.70 54.20
CA VAL A 625 0.94 -14.45 53.39
C VAL A 625 0.85 -15.91 53.79
N GLU A 626 0.73 -16.78 52.81
CA GLU A 626 0.68 -18.22 52.98
C GLU A 626 1.96 -18.85 52.43
N VAL A 627 2.51 -19.84 53.14
CA VAL A 627 3.70 -20.59 52.72
C VAL A 627 3.36 -22.07 52.71
N THR A 628 3.56 -22.71 51.56
CA THR A 628 3.33 -24.15 51.36
C THR A 628 4.65 -24.84 51.02
N LEU A 629 4.97 -25.91 51.73
CA LEU A 629 6.22 -26.65 51.68
C LEU A 629 6.00 -28.01 50.99
N GLU A 630 6.11 -28.04 49.66
CA GLU A 630 5.83 -29.24 48.86
C GLU A 630 7.07 -30.12 48.73
N GLY A 631 6.91 -31.41 49.08
CA GLY A 631 7.95 -32.43 48.97
C GLY A 631 7.81 -33.30 47.72
N LEU A 632 8.86 -34.06 47.40
CA LEU A 632 8.98 -34.92 46.21
C LEU A 632 7.92 -36.06 46.05
N ASN A 633 6.95 -36.20 46.96
CA ASN A 633 5.90 -37.24 46.92
C ASN A 633 4.54 -36.73 47.46
N SER A 634 4.07 -35.57 46.98
CA SER A 634 2.75 -35.00 47.35
C SER A 634 1.70 -35.32 46.30
#